data_AF-A0A895YR78-F1
#
_entry.id   AF-A0A895YR78-F1
#
_cell.length_a   1.000
_cell.length_b   1.000
_cell.length_c   1.000
_cell.angle_alpha   90.00
_cell.angle_beta   90.00
_cell.angle_gamma   90.00
#
_symmetry.space_group_name_H-M   'P 1'
#
loop_
_entity.id
_entity.type
_entity.pdbx_description
1 polymer ?
#
loop_
_entity_poly.entity_id
_entity_poly.type
_entity_poly.pdbx_seq_one_letter_code
_entity_poly.pdbx_strand_id
1 'polypeptide(L)'
;MDLPRPPFVARPAHRPHRPHRPWYVAILAIATSLALVLTPAGAHAGQPELDSDDGPADHQLPELDSRGDQSARTPAAAALAAADQLDATVRWNRFGTVASLTRPGEFLATGVGAAGPVEAARSWLRSQPELFAVTDATDLRLHAEIPLGSEAYAVTFQQYLGGRPVSPDGLVTVGLTGASDDGWRIAHTAGALVPAAPLPAAARLDARRALLAAAADVEAPLVAAATSFAGQQGGWQVLQVDGVGFEQLVRPVAFPLTTGEVRPAYETNFYDGERGYRHIVDAETGEVQFRESIVAELDDAAQWSVYPAHPPMTRLGQPPWGFPSADQRMRWCWQGQPGCDLLVGADATGVAWDVDARTGEPTHTTIGNAVEAAEWWTTSGGAPAGHRPVSPDRDYRFPWTNSWYESGCHSDNLTEGGNDIDASVTNLFAQNWRMHTWSYHRGFTEETWNAQEYNFGVNPAGEGDPVIARAQAGAESPGSRNNATMATRPDGTSSIMSMFLWQPAAGAFHGPCVVGDFDMSVIAHEYVHMIENRLIGKGSNRSGFHAGAMGESFADFIGQEYLNQYDLTPGGFSAWTTGAYATGNPLRGIRNYNMSFPPAGEFPRGGADVRVNTLQFGSMGYDIVGPQVHADSQIWSATNYDLRQLFLDRYPNQGAVRQAECADGRRPVGQCPGNHHWLQLVFDAMLLMPTAPTMLDARDAYLAADLLRFDGDNQDLLWRGFAQRGFGEHASVTGTQDGDPVPSFTSPLHEPATLHFEAIAKDAAGVPIEAEVFVGNYEARATPLQPTEQFIPQPAGYQFVARAEGHGHVRFLVDDLSPGEERTVTIHFPTNVAAEAQGATAAGDGERHAALLDDTEATNWESVTGPVGDAQVTVALAGEQSFTLAKASAMLLPGQHRFTGVRQFELYACTAGNPDNPTCDGASDAGWDRFLRSDRNAFPAPNPRPSSPDLILRSFEIPEISATHVKFVVVHNQCTGYRGYQGVQHADPAAPDPDCRSTAAGANEVRAASLQLLTSEPEVTGATLVD
;
A
#
# COMPACT_ATOMS: atom_id res chain seq x y z
N MET A 1 -39.31 15.83 11.87
CA MET A 1 -39.39 16.44 13.22
C MET A 1 -37.97 16.75 13.65
N ASP A 2 -37.66 18.04 13.70
CA ASP A 2 -36.35 18.61 14.00
C ASP A 2 -35.92 18.39 15.46
N LEU A 3 -34.69 17.93 15.66
CA LEU A 3 -33.89 18.27 16.84
C LEU A 3 -32.41 18.47 16.46
N PRO A 4 -31.70 19.47 17.05
CA PRO A 4 -30.47 20.02 16.50
C PRO A 4 -29.18 19.44 17.11
N ARG A 5 -28.10 19.43 16.31
CA ARG A 5 -26.73 19.06 16.71
C ARG A 5 -26.03 20.20 17.49
N PRO A 6 -25.19 19.91 18.51
CA PRO A 6 -24.44 20.94 19.25
C PRO A 6 -23.18 21.41 18.49
N PRO A 7 -22.69 22.65 18.76
CA PRO A 7 -21.58 23.25 18.02
C PRO A 7 -20.19 22.91 18.58
N PHE A 8 -19.23 22.88 17.65
CA PHE A 8 -17.79 22.75 17.87
C PHE A 8 -17.22 23.84 18.79
N VAL A 9 -16.36 23.43 19.74
CA VAL A 9 -15.58 24.31 20.61
C VAL A 9 -14.27 24.70 19.92
N ALA A 10 -14.07 26.01 19.75
CA ALA A 10 -12.86 26.64 19.24
C ALA A 10 -11.73 26.63 20.29
N ARG A 11 -10.50 26.33 19.86
CA ARG A 11 -9.25 26.53 20.64
C ARG A 11 -8.75 27.98 20.49
N PRO A 12 -8.11 28.58 21.52
CA PRO A 12 -7.79 30.01 21.53
C PRO A 12 -6.46 30.36 20.86
N ALA A 13 -6.42 31.61 20.38
CA ALA A 13 -5.36 32.27 19.63
C ALA A 13 -4.10 32.59 20.46
N HIS A 14 -2.93 32.39 19.86
CA HIS A 14 -1.65 32.92 20.32
C HIS A 14 -1.50 34.41 19.93
N ARG A 15 -1.01 35.21 20.88
CA ARG A 15 -0.63 36.63 20.70
C ARG A 15 0.77 36.80 20.08
N PRO A 16 1.07 37.98 19.50
CA PRO A 16 2.13 38.17 18.52
C PRO A 16 3.43 38.71 19.12
N HIS A 17 4.57 38.33 18.54
CA HIS A 17 5.82 39.06 18.70
C HIS A 17 6.23 39.72 17.38
N ARG A 18 6.66 40.98 17.50
CA ARG A 18 7.19 41.86 16.45
C ARG A 18 8.53 42.43 16.96
N PRO A 19 9.36 43.08 16.12
CA PRO A 19 10.61 42.50 15.62
C PRO A 19 11.84 43.39 15.90
N HIS A 20 13.07 42.87 15.78
CA HIS A 20 14.23 43.71 15.42
C HIS A 20 15.31 42.91 14.64
N ARG A 21 15.61 43.41 13.43
CA ARG A 21 16.81 43.19 12.58
C ARG A 21 17.90 44.23 12.99
N PRO A 22 19.03 44.40 12.26
CA PRO A 22 20.13 43.47 11.91
C PRO A 22 21.53 44.14 12.08
N TRP A 23 22.66 43.44 12.12
CA TRP A 23 23.95 44.03 11.70
C TRP A 23 24.84 42.99 10.99
N TYR A 24 25.41 43.44 9.86
CA TYR A 24 26.30 42.77 8.92
C TYR A 24 27.78 43.12 9.20
N VAL A 25 28.67 42.50 8.39
CA VAL A 25 30.05 42.88 8.00
C VAL A 25 31.13 42.09 8.77
N ALA A 26 32.20 41.49 8.22
CA ALA A 26 32.68 40.96 6.92
C ALA A 26 34.24 41.01 6.94
N ILE A 27 34.89 40.33 5.98
CA ILE A 27 36.27 40.53 5.43
C ILE A 27 37.36 39.60 6.03
N LEU A 28 37.81 38.54 5.31
CA LEU A 28 38.93 38.42 4.30
C LEU A 28 40.34 38.44 4.95
N ALA A 29 41.43 37.79 4.51
CA ALA A 29 41.82 36.77 3.52
C ALA A 29 43.37 36.60 3.56
N ILE A 30 43.94 35.69 2.73
CA ILE A 30 45.33 35.59 2.18
C ILE A 30 46.31 34.68 2.96
N ALA A 31 46.67 33.45 2.51
CA ALA A 31 47.55 32.96 1.39
C ALA A 31 49.06 33.01 1.72
N THR A 32 49.83 31.91 1.75
CA THR A 32 50.75 31.29 0.72
C THR A 32 51.86 30.56 1.52
N SER A 33 52.63 29.53 1.11
CA SER A 33 53.31 29.23 -0.16
C SER A 33 53.96 27.82 -0.14
N LEU A 34 54.18 27.29 -1.34
CA LEU A 34 54.91 26.07 -1.75
C LEU A 34 56.45 26.20 -1.62
N ALA A 35 57.18 25.08 -1.44
CA ALA A 35 58.52 24.88 -2.02
C ALA A 35 58.92 23.38 -2.15
N LEU A 36 59.40 23.04 -3.34
CA LEU A 36 59.84 21.73 -3.84
C LEU A 36 61.39 21.68 -3.89
N VAL A 37 62.04 20.55 -3.59
CA VAL A 37 63.45 20.27 -3.99
C VAL A 37 63.62 18.79 -4.39
N LEU A 38 64.34 18.56 -5.50
CA LEU A 38 64.63 17.29 -6.19
C LEU A 38 65.94 16.60 -5.74
N THR A 39 65.86 15.27 -5.52
CA THR A 39 66.74 14.07 -5.81
C THR A 39 68.27 14.20 -6.07
N PRO A 40 69.15 13.17 -5.78
CA PRO A 40 69.20 11.89 -6.54
C PRO A 40 69.61 10.57 -5.82
N ALA A 41 68.99 9.48 -6.31
CA ALA A 41 69.42 8.10 -6.64
C ALA A 41 70.45 7.28 -5.80
N GLY A 42 70.06 6.04 -5.49
CA GLY A 42 70.95 4.89 -5.23
C GLY A 42 70.25 3.55 -4.90
N ALA A 43 70.06 2.69 -5.92
CA ALA A 43 69.97 1.20 -5.98
C ALA A 43 69.13 0.40 -4.93
N HIS A 44 67.98 -0.17 -5.33
CA HIS A 44 67.73 -1.59 -5.72
C HIS A 44 67.69 -2.64 -4.57
N ALA A 45 66.49 -3.09 -4.19
CA ALA A 45 65.90 -4.39 -4.53
C ALA A 45 64.87 -4.91 -3.48
N GLY A 46 63.64 -5.21 -3.94
CA GLY A 46 62.72 -6.20 -3.36
C GLY A 46 61.72 -5.71 -2.30
N GLN A 47 60.49 -5.37 -2.70
CA GLN A 47 59.28 -5.47 -1.86
C GLN A 47 58.53 -6.77 -2.16
N PRO A 48 57.79 -7.30 -1.18
CA PRO A 48 56.34 -7.25 -1.31
C PRO A 48 55.64 -6.57 -0.12
N GLU A 49 54.42 -6.13 -0.41
CA GLU A 49 53.30 -5.82 0.48
C GLU A 49 53.47 -4.73 1.55
N LEU A 50 52.90 -3.57 1.24
CA LEU A 50 52.36 -2.63 2.21
C LEU A 50 51.01 -3.19 2.67
N ASP A 51 50.99 -3.75 3.88
CA ASP A 51 49.77 -3.86 4.66
C ASP A 51 49.43 -2.45 5.17
N SER A 52 48.24 -2.00 4.83
CA SER A 52 47.58 -0.86 5.46
C SER A 52 46.73 -1.41 6.59
N ASP A 53 47.24 -1.35 7.82
CA ASP A 53 46.43 -1.58 9.01
C ASP A 53 46.80 -0.56 10.09
N ASP A 54 45.85 0.32 10.38
CA ASP A 54 45.26 0.50 11.70
C ASP A 54 44.44 1.80 11.69
N GLY A 55 43.12 1.63 11.51
CA GLY A 55 42.14 2.54 12.09
C GLY A 55 42.24 2.55 13.62
N PRO A 56 41.50 3.41 14.34
CA PRO A 56 41.57 3.44 15.80
C PRO A 56 41.23 2.04 16.36
N ALA A 57 42.21 1.45 17.04
CA ALA A 57 42.12 0.12 17.62
C ALA A 57 40.92 0.02 18.57
N ASP A 58 40.20 -1.09 18.43
CA ASP A 58 39.18 -1.57 19.35
C ASP A 58 39.77 -1.64 20.78
N HIS A 59 39.42 -0.68 21.63
CA HIS A 59 39.90 -0.58 23.01
C HIS A 59 39.08 -1.43 23.99
N GLN A 60 38.16 -2.28 23.51
CA GLN A 60 37.40 -3.17 24.38
C GLN A 60 38.16 -4.47 24.66
N LEU A 61 38.40 -4.76 25.95
CA LEU A 61 38.90 -6.06 26.36
C LEU A 61 37.78 -7.10 26.21
N PRO A 62 38.09 -8.32 25.73
CA PRO A 62 37.09 -9.37 25.61
C PRO A 62 36.44 -9.67 26.96
N GLU A 63 35.20 -10.13 26.93
CA GLU A 63 34.50 -10.59 28.12
C GLU A 63 35.31 -11.68 28.84
N LEU A 64 35.26 -11.67 30.16
CA LEU A 64 35.88 -12.68 31.00
C LEU A 64 34.79 -13.33 31.84
N ASP A 65 34.70 -14.65 31.80
CA ASP A 65 33.96 -15.41 32.79
C ASP A 65 34.78 -16.65 33.16
N SER A 66 35.36 -16.65 34.36
CA SER A 66 36.22 -17.73 34.86
C SER A 66 35.50 -19.07 35.00
N ARG A 67 34.16 -19.09 34.84
CA ARG A 67 33.34 -20.30 34.86
C ARG A 67 33.35 -21.01 33.50
N GLY A 68 33.61 -20.30 32.40
CA GLY A 68 33.65 -20.80 31.01
C GLY A 68 32.34 -21.43 30.50
N ASP A 69 32.23 -21.64 29.19
CA ASP A 69 31.03 -22.25 28.56
C ASP A 69 30.96 -23.77 28.64
N GLN A 70 32.08 -24.45 28.93
CA GLN A 70 32.17 -25.91 28.87
C GLN A 70 31.91 -26.63 30.20
N SER A 71 31.38 -25.93 31.21
CA SER A 71 31.18 -26.50 32.56
C SER A 71 29.72 -26.50 33.02
N ALA A 72 28.75 -26.45 32.11
CA ALA A 72 27.33 -26.52 32.46
C ALA A 72 27.02 -27.81 33.24
N ARG A 73 26.48 -27.66 34.45
CA ARG A 73 26.08 -28.79 35.28
C ARG A 73 24.88 -29.48 34.64
N THR A 74 24.99 -30.79 34.40
CA THR A 74 23.84 -31.57 33.90
C THR A 74 22.69 -31.47 34.91
N PRO A 75 21.45 -31.18 34.45
CA PRO A 75 20.28 -31.18 35.32
C PRO A 75 20.13 -32.50 36.08
N ALA A 76 19.66 -32.44 37.33
CA ALA A 76 19.38 -33.64 38.10
C ALA A 76 18.27 -34.45 37.42
N ALA A 77 18.31 -35.79 37.52
CA ALA A 77 17.27 -36.65 36.95
C ALA A 77 15.85 -36.31 37.47
N ALA A 78 15.75 -35.85 38.72
CA ALA A 78 14.50 -35.38 39.32
C ALA A 78 13.99 -34.09 38.66
N ALA A 79 14.88 -33.19 38.24
CA ALA A 79 14.53 -31.95 37.54
C ALA A 79 14.02 -32.25 36.13
N LEU A 80 14.67 -33.16 35.40
CA LEU A 80 14.19 -33.63 34.09
C LEU A 80 12.80 -34.26 34.20
N ALA A 81 12.59 -35.16 35.18
CA ALA A 81 11.29 -35.78 35.40
C ALA A 81 10.20 -34.77 35.81
N ALA A 82 10.56 -33.73 36.58
CA ALA A 82 9.62 -32.67 36.95
C ALA A 82 9.23 -31.80 35.75
N ALA A 83 10.15 -31.52 34.83
CA ALA A 83 9.85 -30.80 33.59
C ALA A 83 8.93 -31.63 32.67
N ASP A 84 9.21 -32.93 32.52
CA ASP A 84 8.38 -33.85 31.74
C ASP A 84 6.94 -33.94 32.29
N GLN A 85 6.78 -33.96 33.62
CA GLN A 85 5.46 -33.97 34.26
C GLN A 85 4.62 -32.71 34.01
N LEU A 86 5.28 -31.57 33.75
CA LEU A 86 4.62 -30.31 33.42
C LEU A 86 4.29 -30.19 31.93
N ASP A 87 4.74 -31.14 31.09
CA ASP A 87 4.62 -31.05 29.64
C ASP A 87 5.15 -29.70 29.11
N ALA A 88 6.25 -29.24 29.70
CA ALA A 88 6.81 -27.92 29.49
C ALA A 88 8.15 -27.99 28.75
N THR A 89 8.36 -27.05 27.83
CA THR A 89 9.66 -26.81 27.22
C THR A 89 10.56 -26.13 28.24
N VAL A 90 11.65 -26.81 28.62
CA VAL A 90 12.65 -26.31 29.55
C VAL A 90 14.00 -26.09 28.88
N ARG A 91 14.58 -24.92 29.11
CA ARG A 91 16.00 -24.65 28.87
C ARG A 91 16.69 -24.60 30.23
N TRP A 92 17.81 -25.29 30.36
CA TRP A 92 18.59 -25.34 31.60
C TRP A 92 19.69 -24.28 31.59
N ASN A 93 19.97 -23.70 32.75
CA ASN A 93 21.12 -22.81 32.93
C ASN A 93 22.37 -23.63 33.30
N ARG A 94 23.51 -22.96 33.36
CA ARG A 94 24.82 -23.56 33.65
C ARG A 94 24.93 -24.23 35.02
N PHE A 95 23.98 -24.01 35.93
CA PHE A 95 23.96 -24.61 37.26
C PHE A 95 23.03 -25.83 37.36
N GLY A 96 22.40 -26.23 36.25
CA GLY A 96 21.49 -27.38 36.20
C GLY A 96 20.09 -27.07 36.74
N THR A 97 19.70 -25.79 36.82
CA THR A 97 18.34 -25.34 37.15
C THR A 97 17.71 -24.65 35.93
N VAL A 98 16.43 -24.25 36.02
CA VAL A 98 15.70 -23.64 34.90
C VAL A 98 16.32 -22.29 34.48
N ALA A 99 16.70 -22.19 33.20
CA ALA A 99 16.95 -20.93 32.49
C ALA A 99 15.65 -20.31 31.95
N SER A 100 14.80 -21.15 31.35
CA SER A 100 13.50 -20.80 30.80
C SER A 100 12.58 -22.00 30.88
N LEU A 101 11.33 -21.79 31.27
CA LEU A 101 10.28 -22.79 31.34
C LEU A 101 9.03 -22.18 30.73
N THR A 102 8.48 -22.85 29.72
CA THR A 102 7.29 -22.44 28.95
C THR A 102 6.48 -23.65 28.59
N ARG A 103 5.18 -23.48 28.41
CA ARG A 103 4.32 -24.51 27.84
C ARG A 103 3.62 -23.92 26.62
N PRO A 104 4.04 -24.24 25.38
CA PRO A 104 3.46 -23.66 24.19
C PRO A 104 1.93 -23.83 24.15
N GLY A 105 1.19 -22.74 24.04
CA GLY A 105 -0.27 -22.74 23.97
C GLY A 105 -1.02 -22.95 25.30
N GLU A 106 -0.34 -23.19 26.43
CA GLU A 106 -0.98 -23.44 27.72
C GLU A 106 -0.26 -22.74 28.89
N PHE A 107 -0.86 -22.78 30.09
CA PHE A 107 -0.22 -22.30 31.32
C PHE A 107 0.58 -23.42 31.99
N LEU A 108 1.71 -23.06 32.60
CA LEU A 108 2.54 -23.96 33.43
C LEU A 108 1.81 -24.42 34.69
N ALA A 109 0.92 -23.58 35.22
CA ALA A 109 0.02 -23.90 36.31
C ALA A 109 -1.22 -23.01 36.26
N THR A 110 -2.34 -23.51 36.75
CA THR A 110 -3.60 -22.77 36.91
C THR A 110 -4.11 -22.92 38.34
N GLY A 111 -4.93 -21.97 38.80
CA GLY A 111 -5.56 -22.03 40.13
C GLY A 111 -4.59 -21.87 41.31
N VAL A 112 -3.46 -21.18 41.12
CA VAL A 112 -2.50 -20.94 42.20
C VAL A 112 -3.14 -19.97 43.21
N GLY A 113 -3.53 -20.48 44.38
CA GLY A 113 -4.21 -19.70 45.42
C GLY A 113 -3.25 -18.79 46.20
N ALA A 114 -3.37 -17.48 46.01
CA ALA A 114 -2.57 -16.48 46.73
C ALA A 114 -3.25 -15.10 46.74
N ALA A 115 -2.94 -14.30 47.76
CA ALA A 115 -3.54 -12.96 47.95
C ALA A 115 -3.09 -11.92 46.92
N GLY A 116 -1.96 -12.14 46.26
CA GLY A 116 -1.37 -11.21 45.31
C GLY A 116 -0.39 -11.91 44.36
N PRO A 117 0.06 -11.21 43.30
CA PRO A 117 0.93 -11.80 42.29
C PRO A 117 2.30 -12.20 42.85
N VAL A 118 2.82 -11.48 43.84
CA VAL A 118 4.11 -11.78 44.48
C VAL A 118 4.04 -13.10 45.25
N GLU A 119 3.01 -13.30 46.07
CA GLU A 119 2.79 -14.55 46.81
C GLU A 119 2.52 -15.71 45.86
N ALA A 120 1.78 -15.49 44.76
CA ALA A 120 1.52 -16.50 43.73
C ALA A 120 2.81 -16.97 43.05
N ALA A 121 3.63 -16.03 42.58
CA ALA A 121 4.91 -16.32 41.95
C ALA A 121 5.86 -17.06 42.90
N ARG A 122 5.92 -16.63 44.17
CA ARG A 122 6.71 -17.30 45.20
C ARG A 122 6.19 -18.70 45.52
N SER A 123 4.87 -18.89 45.56
CA SER A 123 4.25 -20.20 45.77
C SER A 123 4.56 -21.15 44.62
N TRP A 124 4.49 -20.66 43.38
CA TRP A 124 4.87 -21.42 42.19
C TRP A 124 6.32 -21.93 42.26
N LEU A 125 7.28 -21.04 42.52
CA LEU A 125 8.70 -21.41 42.60
C LEU A 125 8.95 -22.45 43.70
N ARG A 126 8.29 -22.32 44.86
CA ARG A 126 8.37 -23.31 45.95
C ARG A 126 7.74 -24.65 45.62
N SER A 127 6.71 -24.66 44.78
CA SER A 127 6.03 -25.90 44.39
C SER A 127 6.88 -26.77 43.46
N GLN A 128 7.95 -26.22 42.91
CA GLN A 128 8.84 -26.86 41.95
C GLN A 128 10.30 -26.87 42.43
N PRO A 129 10.61 -27.44 43.61
CA PRO A 129 11.95 -27.36 44.20
C PRO A 129 13.01 -28.07 43.35
N GLU A 130 12.62 -29.12 42.62
CA GLU A 130 13.52 -29.88 41.74
C GLU A 130 13.95 -29.06 40.51
N LEU A 131 13.09 -28.16 40.01
CA LEU A 131 13.36 -27.32 38.84
C LEU A 131 14.21 -26.09 39.18
N PHE A 132 13.91 -25.46 40.31
CA PHE A 132 14.46 -24.15 40.67
C PHE A 132 15.52 -24.20 41.77
N ALA A 133 15.71 -25.35 42.42
CA ALA A 133 16.60 -25.54 43.57
C ALA A 133 16.33 -24.56 44.74
N VAL A 134 15.05 -24.15 44.89
CA VAL A 134 14.57 -23.27 45.97
C VAL A 134 13.88 -24.11 47.02
N THR A 135 14.55 -24.32 48.15
CA THR A 135 14.01 -25.07 49.30
C THR A 135 13.60 -24.15 50.45
N ASP A 136 14.25 -23.00 50.61
CA ASP A 136 13.84 -21.92 51.50
C ASP A 136 13.59 -20.64 50.70
N ALA A 137 12.47 -19.98 50.97
CA ALA A 137 12.05 -18.79 50.27
C ALA A 137 12.56 -17.49 50.89
N THR A 138 13.22 -17.54 52.06
CA THR A 138 13.91 -16.37 52.63
C THR A 138 15.09 -15.93 51.78
N ASP A 139 15.63 -16.83 50.96
CA ASP A 139 16.74 -16.56 50.05
C ASP A 139 16.29 -15.82 48.79
N LEU A 140 14.99 -15.80 48.48
CA LEU A 140 14.43 -15.01 47.38
C LEU A 140 13.80 -13.72 47.91
N ARG A 141 14.41 -12.57 47.65
CA ARG A 141 13.85 -11.25 47.98
C ARG A 141 13.16 -10.66 46.77
N LEU A 142 12.01 -10.02 46.96
CA LEU A 142 11.30 -9.34 45.88
C LEU A 142 12.25 -8.28 45.30
N HIS A 143 12.49 -8.37 43.99
CA HIS A 143 13.28 -7.40 43.25
C HIS A 143 12.36 -6.41 42.54
N ALA A 144 11.34 -6.92 41.84
CA ALA A 144 10.35 -6.10 41.15
C ALA A 144 9.01 -6.83 41.04
N GLU A 145 7.93 -6.04 41.04
CA GLU A 145 6.59 -6.44 40.66
C GLU A 145 6.13 -5.47 39.57
N ILE A 146 6.03 -5.94 38.33
CA ILE A 146 5.77 -5.10 37.16
C ILE A 146 4.42 -5.49 36.56
N PRO A 147 3.41 -4.59 36.55
CA PRO A 147 2.17 -4.84 35.84
C PRO A 147 2.43 -4.82 34.32
N LEU A 148 2.00 -5.88 33.63
CA LEU A 148 2.06 -6.05 32.18
C LEU A 148 0.68 -5.84 31.51
N GLY A 149 -0.31 -5.40 32.29
CA GLY A 149 -1.70 -5.20 31.89
C GLY A 149 -2.57 -5.00 33.14
N SER A 150 -3.90 -5.05 32.98
CA SER A 150 -4.83 -4.89 34.10
C SER A 150 -4.82 -6.06 35.08
N GLU A 151 -4.46 -7.27 34.63
CA GLU A 151 -4.48 -8.50 35.42
C GLU A 151 -3.27 -9.42 35.12
N ALA A 152 -2.16 -8.86 34.64
CA ALA A 152 -0.96 -9.60 34.28
C ALA A 152 0.28 -8.95 34.91
N TYR A 153 1.20 -9.77 35.39
CA TYR A 153 2.36 -9.33 36.16
C TYR A 153 3.61 -10.12 35.76
N ALA A 154 4.75 -9.43 35.76
CA ALA A 154 6.07 -10.05 35.88
C ALA A 154 6.58 -9.80 37.30
N VAL A 155 6.78 -10.87 38.06
CA VAL A 155 7.34 -10.80 39.41
C VAL A 155 8.75 -11.36 39.39
N THR A 156 9.71 -10.52 39.74
CA THR A 156 11.14 -10.87 39.76
C THR A 156 11.64 -10.97 41.19
N PHE A 157 12.36 -12.03 41.51
CA PHE A 157 13.08 -12.23 42.77
C PHE A 157 14.58 -12.26 42.55
N GLN A 158 15.32 -11.65 43.48
CA GLN A 158 16.78 -11.77 43.60
C GLN A 158 17.10 -12.81 44.68
N GLN A 159 17.97 -13.77 44.33
CA GLN A 159 18.50 -14.77 45.24
C GLN A 159 19.64 -14.17 46.08
N TYR A 160 19.63 -14.52 47.37
CA TYR A 160 20.64 -14.17 48.35
C TYR A 160 21.21 -15.45 48.98
N LEU A 161 22.53 -15.56 49.03
CA LEU A 161 23.25 -16.62 49.75
C LEU A 161 24.13 -15.98 50.82
N GLY A 162 24.05 -16.46 52.07
CA GLY A 162 24.81 -15.88 53.18
C GLY A 162 24.56 -14.38 53.39
N GLY A 163 23.35 -13.90 53.05
CA GLY A 163 22.97 -12.48 53.14
C GLY A 163 23.48 -11.59 52.01
N ARG A 164 24.20 -12.12 51.02
CA ARG A 164 24.69 -11.38 49.84
C ARG A 164 23.88 -11.75 48.60
N PRO A 165 23.59 -10.79 47.69
CA PRO A 165 22.96 -11.13 46.43
C PRO A 165 23.91 -12.01 45.61
N VAL A 166 23.35 -13.02 44.96
CA VAL A 166 24.06 -13.78 43.92
C VAL A 166 24.25 -12.86 42.71
N SER A 167 25.43 -12.93 42.07
CA SER A 167 25.77 -12.10 40.90
C SER A 167 26.82 -12.83 40.04
N PRO A 168 26.79 -12.72 38.69
CA PRO A 168 25.84 -11.95 37.89
C PRO A 168 24.45 -12.60 37.77
N ASP A 169 24.34 -13.86 38.21
CA ASP A 169 23.13 -14.67 38.17
C ASP A 169 22.20 -14.44 39.39
N GLY A 170 21.27 -15.36 39.64
CA GLY A 170 20.43 -15.36 40.84
C GLY A 170 19.14 -14.56 40.73
N LEU A 171 18.78 -14.08 39.54
CA LEU A 171 17.45 -13.50 39.30
C LEU A 171 16.49 -14.56 38.73
N VAL A 172 15.23 -14.50 39.13
CA VAL A 172 14.14 -15.30 38.54
C VAL A 172 12.90 -14.45 38.37
N THR A 173 12.30 -14.50 37.19
CA THR A 173 11.04 -13.82 36.85
C THR A 173 9.97 -14.84 36.57
N VAL A 174 8.81 -14.65 37.19
CA VAL A 174 7.59 -15.43 36.95
C VAL A 174 6.56 -14.52 36.29
N GLY A 175 6.12 -14.90 35.09
CA GLY A 175 5.02 -14.26 34.38
C GLY A 175 3.70 -14.94 34.74
N LEU A 176 2.74 -14.17 35.27
CA LEU A 176 1.46 -14.69 35.73
C LEU A 176 0.29 -13.73 35.46
N THR A 177 -0.91 -14.28 35.37
CA THR A 177 -2.15 -13.52 35.17
C THR A 177 -3.30 -14.07 36.01
N GLY A 178 -4.24 -13.20 36.36
CA GLY A 178 -5.46 -13.53 37.12
C GLY A 178 -5.62 -12.64 38.35
N ALA A 179 -6.44 -13.10 39.29
CA ALA A 179 -6.76 -12.41 40.53
C ALA A 179 -6.84 -13.40 41.70
N SER A 180 -6.91 -12.89 42.93
CA SER A 180 -6.98 -13.71 44.15
C SER A 180 -8.17 -14.66 44.19
N ASP A 181 -9.30 -14.26 43.60
CA ASP A 181 -10.59 -14.94 43.74
C ASP A 181 -10.75 -16.09 42.73
N ASP A 182 -10.14 -15.97 41.55
CA ASP A 182 -10.20 -16.97 40.46
C ASP A 182 -8.94 -17.88 40.41
N GLY A 183 -7.92 -17.54 41.21
CA GLY A 183 -6.63 -18.21 41.24
C GLY A 183 -5.68 -17.76 40.12
N TRP A 184 -4.40 -17.68 40.45
CA TRP A 184 -3.38 -17.20 39.52
C TRP A 184 -2.97 -18.29 38.52
N ARG A 185 -2.70 -17.88 37.28
CA ARG A 185 -2.20 -18.74 36.20
C ARG A 185 -0.77 -18.36 35.85
N ILE A 186 0.13 -19.33 35.81
CA ILE A 186 1.56 -19.13 35.55
C ILE A 186 1.82 -19.38 34.07
N ALA A 187 2.20 -18.34 33.32
CA ALA A 187 2.45 -18.44 31.89
C ALA A 187 3.91 -18.80 31.59
N HIS A 188 4.83 -18.25 32.39
CA HIS A 188 6.25 -18.35 32.09
C HIS A 188 7.11 -18.27 33.36
N THR A 189 8.25 -18.94 33.37
CA THR A 189 9.32 -18.70 34.36
C THR A 189 10.67 -18.70 33.68
N ALA A 190 11.47 -17.67 33.90
CA ALA A 190 12.84 -17.58 33.41
C ALA A 190 13.76 -17.01 34.48
N GLY A 191 15.00 -17.49 34.54
CA GLY A 191 15.94 -17.05 35.56
C GLY A 191 17.26 -17.80 35.55
N ALA A 192 18.14 -17.44 36.46
CA ALA A 192 19.45 -18.05 36.63
C ALA A 192 19.68 -18.40 38.10
N LEU A 193 18.73 -19.09 38.74
CA LEU A 193 18.89 -19.46 40.14
C LEU A 193 20.01 -20.48 40.31
N VAL A 194 20.76 -20.35 41.39
CA VAL A 194 21.82 -21.30 41.72
C VAL A 194 21.36 -22.25 42.83
N PRO A 195 21.77 -23.53 42.79
CA PRO A 195 21.54 -24.44 43.91
C PRO A 195 22.06 -23.86 45.23
N ALA A 196 21.29 -24.04 46.31
CA ALA A 196 21.66 -23.56 47.62
C ALA A 196 23.03 -24.11 48.05
N ALA A 197 23.94 -23.21 48.43
CA ALA A 197 25.29 -23.54 48.88
C ALA A 197 25.73 -22.57 49.99
N PRO A 198 26.52 -23.03 50.98
CA PRO A 198 27.03 -22.17 52.04
C PRO A 198 28.04 -21.16 51.47
N LEU A 199 27.89 -19.89 51.86
CA LEU A 199 28.86 -18.84 51.54
C LEU A 199 29.92 -18.73 52.65
N PRO A 200 31.22 -18.95 52.37
CA PRO A 200 32.29 -18.77 53.34
C PRO A 200 32.41 -17.32 53.85
N ALA A 201 32.86 -17.14 55.10
CA ALA A 201 32.92 -15.82 55.76
C ALA A 201 34.12 -14.93 55.35
N ALA A 202 35.09 -15.44 54.58
CA ALA A 202 36.38 -14.78 54.38
C ALA A 202 36.33 -13.72 53.27
N ALA A 203 36.36 -12.44 53.62
CA ALA A 203 36.77 -11.36 52.72
C ALA A 203 38.10 -10.78 53.23
N ARG A 204 39.17 -10.90 52.44
CA ARG A 204 40.47 -10.25 52.73
C ARG A 204 40.54 -8.86 52.12
N LEU A 205 39.74 -8.60 51.08
CA LEU A 205 39.66 -7.32 50.40
C LEU A 205 38.50 -6.47 50.93
N ASP A 206 38.72 -5.16 50.91
CA ASP A 206 37.67 -4.16 51.06
C ASP A 206 37.21 -3.66 49.67
N ALA A 207 36.11 -2.91 49.64
CA ALA A 207 35.53 -2.40 48.40
C ALA A 207 36.52 -1.54 47.58
N ARG A 208 37.40 -0.79 48.26
CA ARG A 208 38.42 0.05 47.60
C ARG A 208 39.42 -0.82 46.85
N ARG A 209 39.95 -1.88 47.47
CA ARG A 209 40.90 -2.79 46.83
C ARG A 209 40.27 -3.58 45.69
N ALA A 210 39.00 -3.95 45.81
CA ALA A 210 38.26 -4.58 44.72
C ALA A 210 38.12 -3.65 43.50
N LEU A 211 37.79 -2.37 43.70
CA LEU A 211 37.75 -1.39 42.60
C LEU A 211 39.11 -1.21 41.93
N LEU A 212 40.19 -1.16 42.71
CA LEU A 212 41.54 -1.03 42.16
C LEU A 212 41.97 -2.26 41.35
N ALA A 213 41.59 -3.45 41.79
CA ALA A 213 41.83 -4.68 41.02
C ALA A 213 41.05 -4.67 39.69
N ALA A 214 39.78 -4.25 39.72
CA ALA A 214 38.95 -4.10 38.53
C ALA A 214 39.50 -3.06 37.55
N ALA A 215 39.98 -1.91 38.04
CA ALA A 215 40.58 -0.90 37.19
C ALA A 215 41.92 -1.33 36.59
N ALA A 216 42.75 -2.03 37.36
CA ALA A 216 44.02 -2.58 36.87
C ALA A 216 43.82 -3.63 35.77
N ASP A 217 42.75 -4.42 35.85
CA ASP A 217 42.39 -5.43 34.85
C ASP A 217 42.06 -4.83 33.48
N VAL A 218 41.49 -3.61 33.45
CA VAL A 218 41.17 -2.87 32.22
C VAL A 218 42.22 -1.82 31.86
N GLU A 219 43.43 -1.96 32.40
CA GLU A 219 44.56 -1.06 32.20
C GLU A 219 44.28 0.42 32.53
N ALA A 220 43.26 0.69 33.35
CA ALA A 220 42.92 2.04 33.81
C ALA A 220 43.81 2.44 35.00
N PRO A 221 44.63 3.50 34.88
CA PRO A 221 45.62 3.86 35.90
C PRO A 221 44.97 4.56 37.10
N LEU A 222 44.33 3.80 37.99
CA LEU A 222 43.81 4.34 39.25
C LEU A 222 44.85 4.27 40.37
N VAL A 223 44.99 5.37 41.11
CA VAL A 223 45.87 5.43 42.30
C VAL A 223 45.02 5.27 43.56
N ALA A 224 45.37 4.31 44.43
CA ALA A 224 44.61 4.00 45.66
C ALA A 224 44.37 5.19 46.62
N ALA A 225 45.27 6.18 46.60
CA ALA A 225 45.19 7.40 47.40
C ALA A 225 44.15 8.41 46.88
N ALA A 226 43.77 8.32 45.59
CA ALA A 226 42.80 9.17 44.92
C ALA A 226 41.36 8.66 45.03
N THR A 227 41.14 7.48 45.60
CA THR A 227 39.78 6.94 45.83
C THR A 227 39.26 7.38 47.20
N SER A 228 38.03 7.86 47.30
CA SER A 228 37.36 8.20 48.56
C SER A 228 35.94 7.64 48.62
N PHE A 229 35.45 7.35 49.82
CA PHE A 229 34.08 6.86 50.00
C PHE A 229 33.10 8.05 49.95
N ALA A 230 32.19 8.02 48.99
CA ALA A 230 31.21 9.08 48.75
C ALA A 230 29.84 8.80 49.38
N GLY A 231 29.49 7.52 49.59
CA GLY A 231 28.24 7.15 50.25
C GLY A 231 27.80 5.70 50.00
N GLN A 232 26.57 5.38 50.38
CA GLN A 232 25.91 4.15 49.96
C GLN A 232 24.58 4.44 49.26
N GLN A 233 24.28 3.69 48.21
CA GLN A 233 23.04 3.80 47.45
C GLN A 233 22.59 2.41 46.98
N GLY A 234 21.37 1.99 47.31
CA GLY A 234 20.78 0.76 46.77
C GLY A 234 21.58 -0.53 47.03
N GLY A 235 22.36 -0.59 48.13
CA GLY A 235 23.25 -1.72 48.45
C GLY A 235 24.65 -1.62 47.84
N TRP A 236 24.93 -0.57 47.07
CA TRP A 236 26.26 -0.24 46.55
C TRP A 236 26.99 0.72 47.48
N GLN A 237 28.30 0.55 47.59
CA GLN A 237 29.22 1.57 48.07
C GLN A 237 29.62 2.44 46.89
N VAL A 238 29.39 3.74 47.01
CA VAL A 238 29.74 4.73 46.00
C VAL A 238 31.12 5.28 46.35
N LEU A 239 32.05 5.14 45.41
CA LEU A 239 33.43 5.59 45.53
C LEU A 239 33.69 6.70 44.51
N GLN A 240 34.23 7.83 44.97
CA GLN A 240 34.71 8.90 44.10
C GLN A 240 36.20 8.67 43.83
N VAL A 241 36.64 8.90 42.60
CA VAL A 241 38.07 8.83 42.24
C VAL A 241 38.52 10.18 41.68
N ASP A 242 39.56 10.78 42.26
CA ASP A 242 40.09 12.06 41.80
C ASP A 242 40.58 11.95 40.34
N GLY A 243 40.09 12.82 39.47
CA GLY A 243 40.42 12.82 38.05
C GLY A 243 39.49 11.99 37.16
N VAL A 244 38.60 11.16 37.74
CA VAL A 244 37.52 10.47 37.02
C VAL A 244 36.22 11.21 37.28
N GLY A 245 35.55 11.67 36.22
CA GLY A 245 34.35 12.52 36.31
C GLY A 245 33.10 11.82 36.83
N PHE A 246 33.15 10.51 37.04
CA PHE A 246 32.00 9.65 37.34
C PHE A 246 32.20 8.87 38.64
N GLU A 247 31.10 8.62 39.35
CA GLU A 247 31.07 7.78 40.55
C GLU A 247 31.27 6.31 40.19
N GLN A 248 32.01 5.58 41.04
CA GLN A 248 32.29 4.14 40.87
C GLN A 248 31.49 3.34 41.90
N LEU A 249 30.92 2.20 41.51
CA LEU A 249 30.06 1.42 42.41
C LEU A 249 30.72 0.09 42.77
N VAL A 250 30.68 -0.28 44.05
CA VAL A 250 31.15 -1.59 44.52
C VAL A 250 30.19 -2.18 45.53
N ARG A 251 29.83 -3.46 45.42
CA ARG A 251 29.03 -4.16 46.44
C ARG A 251 29.52 -5.58 46.71
N PRO A 252 29.40 -6.09 47.94
CA PRO A 252 29.68 -7.49 48.22
C PRO A 252 28.61 -8.39 47.59
N VAL A 253 29.04 -9.42 46.87
CA VAL A 253 28.17 -10.43 46.22
C VAL A 253 28.59 -11.84 46.59
N ALA A 254 27.74 -12.80 46.26
CA ALA A 254 28.06 -14.22 46.23
C ALA A 254 28.26 -14.64 44.76
N PHE A 255 29.47 -15.07 44.40
CA PHE A 255 29.80 -15.52 43.04
C PHE A 255 29.74 -17.05 42.96
N PRO A 256 28.78 -17.62 42.22
CA PRO A 256 28.61 -19.06 42.12
C PRO A 256 29.50 -19.66 41.02
N LEU A 257 30.19 -20.76 41.34
CA LEU A 257 30.93 -21.57 40.38
C LEU A 257 30.07 -22.75 39.90
N THR A 258 30.32 -23.22 38.67
CA THR A 258 29.63 -24.37 38.06
C THR A 258 29.93 -25.69 38.77
N THR A 259 31.01 -25.75 39.56
CA THR A 259 31.34 -26.86 40.48
C THR A 259 30.35 -26.99 41.63
N GLY A 260 29.51 -25.99 41.89
CA GLY A 260 28.60 -25.92 43.03
C GLY A 260 29.19 -25.22 44.26
N GLU A 261 30.44 -24.75 44.19
CA GLU A 261 31.05 -23.86 45.19
C GLU A 261 30.53 -22.42 44.98
N VAL A 262 30.36 -21.66 46.07
CA VAL A 262 30.02 -20.24 46.02
C VAL A 262 31.07 -19.44 46.77
N ARG A 263 31.62 -18.42 46.13
CA ARG A 263 32.70 -17.59 46.68
C ARG A 263 32.21 -16.21 47.11
N PRO A 264 32.75 -15.66 48.21
CA PRO A 264 32.56 -14.25 48.51
C PRO A 264 33.33 -13.41 47.48
N ALA A 265 32.65 -12.46 46.85
CA ALA A 265 33.24 -11.58 45.86
C ALA A 265 32.74 -10.14 46.04
N TYR A 266 33.33 -9.22 45.27
CA TYR A 266 32.82 -7.87 45.07
C TYR A 266 32.44 -7.69 43.61
N GLU A 267 31.23 -7.21 43.38
CA GLU A 267 30.82 -6.70 42.08
C GLU A 267 31.20 -5.23 42.00
N THR A 268 31.87 -4.83 40.91
CA THR A 268 32.20 -3.44 40.62
C THR A 268 31.52 -3.00 39.34
N ASN A 269 31.16 -1.73 39.29
CA ASN A 269 30.76 -1.02 38.08
C ASN A 269 31.76 0.13 37.93
N PHE A 270 32.69 -0.05 36.99
CA PHE A 270 33.75 0.89 36.69
C PHE A 270 33.42 1.66 35.42
N TYR A 271 33.50 2.99 35.44
CA TYR A 271 33.28 3.84 34.27
C TYR A 271 34.16 5.09 34.34
N ASP A 272 35.00 5.31 33.32
CA ASP A 272 35.91 6.47 33.28
C ASP A 272 35.49 7.57 32.29
N GLY A 273 34.44 7.34 31.50
CA GLY A 273 33.98 8.23 30.42
C GLY A 273 34.25 7.72 29.02
N GLU A 274 35.18 6.77 28.87
CA GLU A 274 35.51 6.10 27.61
C GLU A 274 35.32 4.58 27.75
N ARG A 275 35.77 4.02 28.88
CA ARG A 275 35.66 2.60 29.22
C ARG A 275 34.60 2.42 30.30
N GLY A 276 33.72 1.44 30.12
CA GLY A 276 32.81 1.02 31.17
C GLY A 276 32.77 -0.49 31.26
N TYR A 277 33.01 -1.03 32.45
CA TYR A 277 32.97 -2.45 32.71
C TYR A 277 32.32 -2.79 34.04
N ARG A 278 31.54 -3.86 34.04
CA ARG A 278 31.11 -4.58 35.22
C ARG A 278 32.11 -5.70 35.50
N HIS A 279 32.61 -5.77 36.74
CA HIS A 279 33.51 -6.86 37.15
C HIS A 279 32.98 -7.61 38.36
N ILE A 280 33.41 -8.86 38.51
CA ILE A 280 33.36 -9.57 39.80
C ILE A 280 34.76 -9.95 40.21
N VAL A 281 35.18 -9.44 41.36
CA VAL A 281 36.52 -9.61 41.94
C VAL A 281 36.41 -10.55 43.14
N ASP A 282 37.16 -11.65 43.12
CA ASP A 282 37.22 -12.60 44.23
C ASP A 282 37.66 -11.87 45.52
N ALA A 283 36.87 -11.96 46.60
CA ALA A 283 37.11 -11.16 47.80
C ALA A 283 38.28 -11.70 48.65
N GLU A 284 38.81 -12.87 48.33
CA GLU A 284 39.98 -13.47 48.99
C GLU A 284 41.27 -13.23 48.19
N THR A 285 41.25 -13.43 46.87
CA THR A 285 42.45 -13.37 46.02
C THR A 285 42.64 -12.02 45.32
N GLY A 286 41.57 -11.32 45.00
CA GLY A 286 41.61 -10.10 44.18
C GLY A 286 41.68 -10.34 42.68
N GLU A 287 41.58 -11.60 42.24
CA GLU A 287 41.49 -11.93 40.82
C GLU A 287 40.11 -11.56 40.27
N VAL A 288 40.09 -11.00 39.06
CA VAL A 288 38.85 -10.77 38.31
C VAL A 288 38.35 -12.12 37.80
N GLN A 289 37.16 -12.49 38.25
CA GLN A 289 36.47 -13.73 37.90
C GLN A 289 35.42 -13.50 36.81
N PHE A 290 34.93 -12.27 36.67
CA PHE A 290 33.96 -11.88 35.65
C PHE A 290 34.27 -10.45 35.17
N ARG A 291 34.16 -10.21 33.86
CA ARG A 291 34.25 -8.90 33.21
C ARG A 291 33.25 -8.85 32.05
N GLU A 292 32.43 -7.82 32.03
CA GLU A 292 31.44 -7.52 30.99
C GLU A 292 31.53 -6.02 30.67
N SER A 293 31.55 -5.65 29.39
CA SER A 293 31.46 -4.25 28.98
C SER A 293 30.06 -3.71 29.28
N ILE A 294 29.95 -2.52 29.87
CA ILE A 294 28.66 -1.85 30.15
C ILE A 294 28.44 -0.62 29.27
N VAL A 295 29.30 -0.43 28.27
CA VAL A 295 29.14 0.57 27.20
C VAL A 295 28.78 -0.20 25.95
N ALA A 296 27.56 0.02 25.44
CA ALA A 296 27.11 -0.50 24.16
C ALA A 296 27.30 0.59 23.10
N GLU A 297 28.11 0.32 22.09
CA GLU A 297 28.08 1.09 20.85
C GLU A 297 26.77 0.75 20.12
N LEU A 298 26.07 1.77 19.59
CA LEU A 298 24.70 1.67 19.06
C LEU A 298 24.62 1.11 17.61
N ASP A 299 25.66 0.45 17.11
CA ASP A 299 25.89 0.30 15.66
C ASP A 299 25.19 -0.89 14.95
N ASP A 300 24.37 -1.71 15.62
CA ASP A 300 23.84 -2.96 15.01
C ASP A 300 22.35 -2.98 14.60
N ALA A 301 21.57 -1.93 14.87
CA ALA A 301 20.12 -1.95 14.62
C ALA A 301 19.74 -1.31 13.25
N ALA A 302 19.54 -2.17 12.25
CA ALA A 302 19.16 -1.76 10.90
C ALA A 302 17.95 -0.82 10.85
N GLN A 303 18.03 0.18 9.97
CA GLN A 303 17.04 1.26 9.85
C GLN A 303 16.95 1.81 8.42
N TRP A 304 15.76 2.28 8.03
CA TRP A 304 15.46 2.75 6.68
C TRP A 304 14.63 4.04 6.70
N SER A 305 14.89 4.95 5.76
CA SER A 305 14.00 6.09 5.48
C SER A 305 13.04 5.72 4.35
N VAL A 306 11.74 5.60 4.65
CA VAL A 306 10.72 5.08 3.74
C VAL A 306 9.53 6.04 3.65
N TYR A 307 8.97 6.23 2.45
CA TYR A 307 7.64 6.82 2.26
C TYR A 307 6.59 5.73 2.43
N PRO A 308 5.81 5.68 3.53
CA PRO A 308 4.87 4.59 3.78
C PRO A 308 3.76 4.50 2.73
N ALA A 309 3.31 5.66 2.22
CA ALA A 309 2.33 5.77 1.15
C ALA A 309 2.99 6.33 -0.12
N HIS A 310 3.24 7.63 -0.15
CA HIS A 310 3.94 8.32 -1.22
C HIS A 310 4.38 9.71 -0.76
N PRO A 311 5.26 10.42 -1.50
CA PRO A 311 5.56 11.81 -1.19
C PRO A 311 4.29 12.66 -1.20
N PRO A 312 4.18 13.68 -0.33
CA PRO A 312 2.98 14.52 -0.27
C PRO A 312 2.66 15.16 -1.62
N MET A 313 1.39 15.15 -1.99
CA MET A 313 0.90 15.76 -3.22
C MET A 313 -0.04 16.92 -2.93
N THR A 314 0.01 17.98 -3.74
CA THR A 314 -1.07 18.97 -3.76
C THR A 314 -2.24 18.45 -4.60
N ARG A 315 -3.46 18.88 -4.27
CA ARG A 315 -4.70 18.42 -4.94
C ARG A 315 -4.90 19.02 -6.35
N LEU A 316 -3.86 19.61 -6.96
CA LEU A 316 -3.95 20.13 -8.31
C LEU A 316 -3.98 18.92 -9.25
N GLY A 317 -5.09 18.72 -9.98
CA GLY A 317 -5.24 17.68 -11.01
C GLY A 317 -4.77 18.13 -12.39
N GLN A 318 -3.90 19.15 -12.46
CA GLN A 318 -3.42 19.79 -13.69
C GLN A 318 -2.15 20.61 -13.40
N PRO A 319 -1.31 20.90 -14.42
CA PRO A 319 -0.14 21.75 -14.26
C PRO A 319 -0.48 23.23 -13.96
N PRO A 320 0.41 23.99 -13.26
CA PRO A 320 1.65 23.52 -12.66
C PRO A 320 1.35 22.63 -11.45
N TRP A 321 2.02 21.47 -11.39
CA TRP A 321 1.90 20.57 -10.26
C TRP A 321 2.52 21.19 -9.01
N GLY A 322 2.07 20.75 -7.84
CA GLY A 322 2.68 21.13 -6.57
C GLY A 322 3.04 19.89 -5.78
N PHE A 323 4.32 19.55 -5.73
CA PHE A 323 4.85 18.50 -4.86
C PHE A 323 5.88 19.13 -3.92
N PRO A 324 5.63 19.19 -2.60
CA PRO A 324 6.62 19.65 -1.66
C PRO A 324 7.86 18.74 -1.66
N SER A 325 9.04 19.34 -1.77
CA SER A 325 10.33 18.62 -1.73
C SER A 325 10.91 18.52 -0.31
N ALA A 326 10.08 18.76 0.71
CA ALA A 326 10.44 18.46 2.08
C ALA A 326 10.39 16.95 2.28
N ASP A 327 11.51 16.35 2.68
CA ASP A 327 11.59 14.93 2.99
C ASP A 327 10.68 14.60 4.19
N GLN A 328 9.67 13.77 3.95
CA GLN A 328 8.68 13.33 4.95
C GLN A 328 8.70 11.81 5.12
N ARG A 329 9.79 11.16 4.71
CA ARG A 329 9.97 9.74 4.95
C ARG A 329 10.00 9.44 6.45
N MET A 330 9.38 8.32 6.81
CA MET A 330 9.43 7.78 8.16
C MET A 330 10.68 6.93 8.34
N ARG A 331 11.24 6.97 9.54
CA ARG A 331 12.31 6.09 9.97
C ARG A 331 11.73 4.77 10.46
N TRP A 332 11.93 3.72 9.68
CA TRP A 332 11.58 2.35 10.05
C TRP A 332 12.80 1.67 10.66
N CYS A 333 12.62 0.92 11.75
CA CYS A 333 13.73 0.29 12.46
C CYS A 333 13.45 -1.18 12.72
N TRP A 334 14.48 -2.01 12.55
CA TRP A 334 14.42 -3.40 12.95
C TRP A 334 14.21 -3.52 14.48
N GLN A 335 15.01 -2.80 15.26
CA GLN A 335 14.89 -2.78 16.72
C GLN A 335 14.45 -1.40 17.23
N GLY A 336 13.81 -1.39 18.41
CA GLY A 336 13.33 -0.17 19.04
C GLY A 336 14.50 0.72 19.46
N GLN A 337 14.58 1.92 18.88
CA GLN A 337 15.62 2.90 19.17
C GLN A 337 15.07 4.34 19.19
N PRO A 338 15.73 5.30 19.87
CA PRO A 338 15.28 6.68 19.90
C PRO A 338 15.10 7.28 18.50
N GLY A 339 13.96 7.92 18.27
CA GLY A 339 13.62 8.52 16.98
C GLY A 339 13.11 7.53 15.93
N CYS A 340 12.80 6.29 16.30
CA CYS A 340 12.12 5.34 15.42
C CYS A 340 10.64 5.71 15.24
N ASP A 341 10.16 5.80 14.00
CA ASP A 341 8.76 6.09 13.69
C ASP A 341 7.92 4.81 13.56
N LEU A 342 8.52 3.72 13.06
CA LEU A 342 7.88 2.39 12.95
C LEU A 342 8.86 1.26 13.28
N LEU A 343 8.45 0.37 14.18
CA LEU A 343 9.20 -0.86 14.49
C LEU A 343 8.77 -1.99 13.54
N VAL A 344 9.72 -2.51 12.75
CA VAL A 344 9.47 -3.58 11.76
C VAL A 344 10.06 -4.95 12.14
N GLY A 345 10.86 -5.05 13.21
CA GLY A 345 11.51 -6.31 13.60
C GLY A 345 10.64 -7.41 14.20
N ALA A 346 9.33 -7.20 14.26
CA ALA A 346 8.36 -8.27 14.46
C ALA A 346 7.93 -8.85 13.10
N ASP A 347 8.90 -9.16 12.24
CA ASP A 347 8.68 -9.73 10.91
C ASP A 347 8.24 -11.19 11.00
N ALA A 348 7.46 -11.65 10.02
CA ALA A 348 6.92 -12.99 9.95
C ALA A 348 7.99 -14.09 9.92
N THR A 349 9.16 -13.81 9.35
CA THR A 349 10.30 -14.74 9.27
C THR A 349 11.27 -14.62 10.43
N GLY A 350 11.19 -13.54 11.20
CA GLY A 350 12.10 -13.26 12.33
C GLY A 350 13.54 -12.91 11.95
N VAL A 351 13.86 -12.84 10.65
CA VAL A 351 15.19 -12.46 10.13
C VAL A 351 15.16 -11.01 9.68
N ALA A 352 16.20 -10.24 10.05
CA ALA A 352 16.31 -8.85 9.62
C ALA A 352 16.34 -8.74 8.09
N TRP A 353 15.72 -7.70 7.56
CA TRP A 353 15.53 -7.55 6.12
C TRP A 353 16.84 -7.52 5.33
N ASP A 354 17.94 -7.00 5.91
CA ASP A 354 19.27 -6.91 5.33
C ASP A 354 20.22 -8.03 5.82
N VAL A 355 19.69 -9.21 6.13
CA VAL A 355 20.47 -10.38 6.61
C VAL A 355 20.27 -11.56 5.65
N ASP A 356 21.36 -12.28 5.39
CA ASP A 356 21.30 -13.59 4.74
C ASP A 356 20.72 -14.60 5.74
N ALA A 357 19.51 -15.09 5.46
CA ALA A 357 18.78 -15.99 6.36
C ALA A 357 19.45 -17.36 6.57
N ARG A 358 20.41 -17.77 5.73
CA ARG A 358 21.15 -19.03 5.87
C ARG A 358 22.34 -18.89 6.79
N THR A 359 23.04 -17.76 6.73
CA THR A 359 24.26 -17.52 7.51
C THR A 359 23.98 -16.75 8.80
N GLY A 360 22.92 -15.93 8.82
CA GLY A 360 22.62 -14.99 9.90
C GLY A 360 23.42 -13.70 9.83
N GLU A 361 24.28 -13.53 8.83
CA GLU A 361 25.16 -12.37 8.69
C GLU A 361 24.48 -11.22 7.95
N PRO A 362 24.69 -9.96 8.36
CA PRO A 362 24.23 -8.79 7.61
C PRO A 362 24.85 -8.73 6.21
N THR A 363 24.04 -8.37 5.22
CA THR A 363 24.49 -8.13 3.84
C THR A 363 25.02 -6.70 3.66
N HIS A 364 24.74 -5.80 4.61
CA HIS A 364 25.09 -4.38 4.59
C HIS A 364 24.58 -3.62 3.36
N THR A 365 23.59 -4.18 2.65
CA THR A 365 23.01 -3.60 1.44
C THR A 365 21.55 -4.06 1.27
N THR A 366 20.94 -3.72 0.14
CA THR A 366 19.54 -4.03 -0.20
C THR A 366 19.39 -5.46 -0.77
N ILE A 367 20.00 -6.43 -0.07
CA ILE A 367 19.89 -7.87 -0.31
C ILE A 367 19.38 -8.51 0.98
N GLY A 368 18.32 -9.30 0.87
CA GLY A 368 17.69 -9.99 1.99
C GLY A 368 17.00 -11.27 1.58
N ASN A 369 16.39 -11.96 2.54
CA ASN A 369 15.71 -13.22 2.27
C ASN A 369 14.55 -13.09 1.25
N ALA A 370 13.71 -12.06 1.33
CA ALA A 370 12.53 -11.94 0.45
C ALA A 370 12.75 -11.03 -0.77
N VAL A 371 13.77 -10.17 -0.75
CA VAL A 371 13.93 -9.07 -1.72
C VAL A 371 15.40 -8.83 -2.02
N GLU A 372 15.70 -8.61 -3.29
CA GLU A 372 16.91 -7.95 -3.76
C GLU A 372 16.53 -6.71 -4.56
N ALA A 373 16.94 -5.52 -4.11
CA ALA A 373 16.69 -4.29 -4.83
C ALA A 373 17.97 -3.73 -5.45
N ALA A 374 17.86 -3.14 -6.64
CA ALA A 374 18.97 -2.45 -7.32
C ALA A 374 18.45 -1.47 -8.38
N GLU A 375 19.27 -0.52 -8.76
CA GLU A 375 19.05 0.34 -9.92
C GLU A 375 19.02 -0.44 -11.25
N TRP A 376 18.28 0.04 -12.27
CA TRP A 376 18.27 -0.57 -13.61
C TRP A 376 17.93 0.40 -14.76
N TRP A 377 18.71 1.45 -15.02
CA TRP A 377 18.42 2.47 -16.02
C TRP A 377 18.47 2.00 -17.48
N THR A 378 19.31 1.00 -17.79
CA THR A 378 19.52 0.54 -19.18
C THR A 378 18.63 -0.66 -19.52
N THR A 379 18.02 -0.65 -20.71
CA THR A 379 17.20 -1.77 -21.22
C THR A 379 18.02 -2.84 -21.94
N SER A 380 19.34 -2.66 -22.08
CA SER A 380 20.22 -3.52 -22.87
C SER A 380 21.48 -3.91 -22.10
N GLY A 381 21.49 -5.12 -21.54
CA GLY A 381 22.67 -5.72 -20.93
C GLY A 381 22.29 -6.94 -20.11
N GLY A 382 22.94 -8.08 -20.34
CA GLY A 382 22.97 -9.14 -19.33
C GLY A 382 23.58 -8.56 -18.05
N ALA A 383 23.06 -8.95 -16.90
CA ALA A 383 23.37 -8.36 -15.60
C ALA A 383 24.87 -8.03 -15.41
N PRO A 384 25.19 -6.78 -15.04
CA PRO A 384 25.73 -6.48 -13.74
C PRO A 384 24.57 -6.27 -12.75
N ALA A 385 24.80 -6.62 -11.49
CA ALA A 385 24.03 -6.11 -10.38
C ALA A 385 24.03 -4.56 -10.48
N GLY A 386 22.91 -3.95 -10.84
CA GLY A 386 22.82 -2.48 -10.89
C GLY A 386 23.16 -1.85 -9.54
N HIS A 387 23.30 -0.53 -9.50
CA HIS A 387 23.78 0.18 -8.30
C HIS A 387 22.94 -0.18 -7.06
N ARG A 388 23.63 -0.45 -5.95
CA ARG A 388 23.03 -0.71 -4.63
C ARG A 388 23.70 0.15 -3.58
N PRO A 389 22.93 0.83 -2.72
CA PRO A 389 23.52 1.51 -1.58
C PRO A 389 24.12 0.50 -0.59
N VAL A 390 25.28 0.82 -0.02
CA VAL A 390 25.95 0.04 1.02
C VAL A 390 26.01 0.85 2.31
N SER A 391 25.74 0.21 3.45
CA SER A 391 25.83 0.82 4.78
C SER A 391 26.43 -0.15 5.79
N PRO A 392 27.72 0.01 6.16
CA PRO A 392 28.38 -0.82 7.15
C PRO A 392 27.64 -0.83 8.49
N ASP A 393 27.16 0.34 8.92
CA ASP A 393 26.44 0.55 10.19
C ASP A 393 24.92 0.25 10.06
N ARG A 394 24.51 -0.32 8.91
CA ARG A 394 23.12 -0.72 8.60
C ARG A 394 22.11 0.44 8.72
N ASP A 395 22.60 1.66 8.51
CA ASP A 395 21.82 2.88 8.43
C ASP A 395 21.55 3.25 6.96
N TYR A 396 20.37 2.89 6.46
CA TYR A 396 19.96 3.10 5.07
C TYR A 396 19.16 4.41 4.88
N ARG A 397 19.47 5.46 5.66
CA ARG A 397 18.79 6.75 5.59
C ARG A 397 19.49 7.71 4.63
N PHE A 398 19.48 7.39 3.34
CA PHE A 398 20.09 8.22 2.29
C PHE A 398 19.30 9.51 2.02
N PRO A 399 19.94 10.63 1.65
CA PRO A 399 19.25 11.89 1.32
C PRO A 399 18.21 11.73 0.21
N TRP A 400 17.14 12.52 0.27
CA TRP A 400 16.15 12.65 -0.80
C TRP A 400 15.93 14.12 -1.12
N THR A 401 16.04 14.46 -2.39
CA THR A 401 16.02 15.84 -2.90
C THR A 401 14.89 16.13 -3.88
N ASN A 402 14.10 15.10 -4.23
CA ASN A 402 13.05 15.16 -5.24
C ASN A 402 13.59 15.60 -6.61
N SER A 403 14.78 15.11 -6.95
CA SER A 403 15.63 15.61 -8.05
C SER A 403 14.94 15.57 -9.41
N TRP A 404 14.20 14.49 -9.70
CA TRP A 404 13.47 14.33 -10.96
C TRP A 404 12.38 15.40 -11.15
N TYR A 405 11.66 15.73 -10.07
CA TYR A 405 10.63 16.75 -10.11
C TYR A 405 11.23 18.16 -10.22
N GLU A 406 12.22 18.47 -9.36
CA GLU A 406 12.84 19.79 -9.29
C GLU A 406 13.61 20.17 -10.55
N SER A 407 14.17 19.18 -11.26
CA SER A 407 14.82 19.41 -12.56
C SER A 407 13.84 19.47 -13.73
N GLY A 408 12.56 19.16 -13.51
CA GLY A 408 11.57 19.03 -14.57
C GLY A 408 11.84 17.83 -15.49
N CYS A 409 12.09 16.65 -14.93
CA CYS A 409 12.41 15.42 -15.65
C CYS A 409 13.77 15.47 -16.41
N HIS A 410 14.73 16.28 -15.97
CA HIS A 410 15.98 16.42 -16.72
C HIS A 410 16.84 15.15 -16.62
N SER A 411 17.17 14.54 -17.77
CA SER A 411 17.91 13.27 -17.82
C SER A 411 19.35 13.34 -17.32
N ASP A 412 19.98 14.52 -17.27
CA ASP A 412 21.36 14.67 -16.75
C ASP A 412 21.51 14.27 -15.27
N ASN A 413 20.40 14.12 -14.54
CA ASN A 413 20.42 13.63 -13.16
C ASN A 413 20.61 12.10 -13.08
N LEU A 414 20.50 11.38 -14.21
CA LEU A 414 20.71 9.93 -14.30
C LEU A 414 22.21 9.61 -14.35
N THR A 415 22.89 9.82 -13.23
CA THR A 415 24.31 9.48 -13.01
C THR A 415 24.45 8.74 -11.69
N GLU A 416 25.47 7.89 -11.50
CA GLU A 416 25.70 7.19 -10.22
C GLU A 416 25.55 8.13 -8.99
N GLY A 417 24.72 7.72 -8.00
CA GLY A 417 24.35 8.53 -6.82
C GLY A 417 23.38 9.70 -7.09
N GLY A 418 23.04 9.96 -8.35
CA GLY A 418 22.10 10.97 -8.81
C GLY A 418 20.64 10.51 -8.81
N ASN A 419 19.73 11.44 -9.12
CA ASN A 419 18.29 11.22 -9.19
C ASN A 419 17.68 10.48 -7.96
N ASP A 420 18.21 10.73 -6.76
CA ASP A 420 17.79 10.07 -5.52
C ASP A 420 17.83 8.53 -5.60
N ILE A 421 18.78 7.95 -6.33
CA ILE A 421 18.80 6.50 -6.60
C ILE A 421 18.97 5.66 -5.34
N ASP A 422 19.84 6.06 -4.40
CA ASP A 422 20.02 5.35 -3.13
C ASP A 422 18.72 5.32 -2.33
N ALA A 423 18.06 6.47 -2.22
CA ALA A 423 16.75 6.57 -1.57
C ALA A 423 15.68 5.74 -2.28
N SER A 424 15.70 5.68 -3.61
CA SER A 424 14.75 4.91 -4.43
C SER A 424 14.91 3.41 -4.21
N VAL A 425 16.14 2.90 -4.32
CA VAL A 425 16.46 1.47 -4.10
C VAL A 425 16.11 1.06 -2.67
N THR A 426 16.48 1.87 -1.67
CA THR A 426 16.14 1.59 -0.27
C THR A 426 14.63 1.61 0.00
N ASN A 427 13.90 2.59 -0.54
CA ASN A 427 12.44 2.66 -0.36
C ASN A 427 11.76 1.44 -0.98
N LEU A 428 12.15 1.09 -2.21
CA LEU A 428 11.60 -0.05 -2.93
C LEU A 428 11.87 -1.38 -2.21
N PHE A 429 13.09 -1.56 -1.68
CA PHE A 429 13.46 -2.70 -0.86
C PHE A 429 12.56 -2.85 0.37
N ALA A 430 12.45 -1.79 1.18
CA ALA A 430 11.67 -1.81 2.41
C ALA A 430 10.17 -2.03 2.15
N GLN A 431 9.62 -1.45 1.07
CA GLN A 431 8.21 -1.60 0.72
C GLN A 431 7.87 -2.99 0.19
N ASN A 432 8.75 -3.62 -0.59
CA ASN A 432 8.58 -5.03 -1.00
C ASN A 432 8.60 -5.96 0.21
N TRP A 433 9.52 -5.74 1.17
CA TRP A 433 9.55 -6.46 2.42
C TRP A 433 8.25 -6.30 3.21
N ARG A 434 7.73 -5.07 3.28
CA ARG A 434 6.47 -4.82 3.98
C ARG A 434 5.29 -5.57 3.34
N MET A 435 5.24 -5.69 2.01
CA MET A 435 4.25 -6.52 1.33
C MET A 435 4.45 -8.02 1.56
N HIS A 436 5.70 -8.49 1.62
CA HIS A 436 6.02 -9.88 2.00
C HIS A 436 5.45 -10.19 3.39
N THR A 437 5.84 -9.44 4.43
CA THR A 437 5.36 -9.65 5.80
C THR A 437 3.84 -9.59 5.89
N TRP A 438 3.23 -8.58 5.25
CA TRP A 438 1.79 -8.36 5.30
C TRP A 438 0.99 -9.49 4.63
N SER A 439 1.47 -10.00 3.49
CA SER A 439 0.82 -11.10 2.77
C SER A 439 1.07 -12.46 3.45
N TYR A 440 2.20 -12.63 4.15
CA TYR A 440 2.49 -13.81 4.97
C TYR A 440 1.40 -14.06 6.01
N HIS A 441 0.98 -13.01 6.73
CA HIS A 441 -0.09 -13.09 7.73
C HIS A 441 -1.49 -13.41 7.16
N ARG A 442 -1.64 -13.44 5.83
CA ARG A 442 -2.87 -13.81 5.12
C ARG A 442 -2.78 -15.16 4.44
N GLY A 443 -1.67 -15.87 4.60
CA GLY A 443 -1.46 -17.21 4.06
C GLY A 443 -0.72 -17.24 2.73
N PHE A 444 0.06 -16.20 2.38
CA PHE A 444 1.07 -16.27 1.32
C PHE A 444 2.44 -16.56 1.93
N THR A 445 2.69 -17.84 2.20
CA THR A 445 3.84 -18.39 2.91
C THR A 445 4.64 -19.32 2.00
N GLU A 446 5.67 -19.97 2.52
CA GLU A 446 6.49 -20.93 1.79
C GLU A 446 5.68 -22.12 1.26
N GLU A 447 4.64 -22.55 1.99
CA GLU A 447 3.72 -23.63 1.58
C GLU A 447 2.77 -23.21 0.46
N THR A 448 2.55 -21.91 0.32
CA THR A 448 1.68 -21.30 -0.69
C THR A 448 2.47 -20.38 -1.63
N TRP A 449 3.75 -20.73 -1.84
CA TRP A 449 4.61 -20.24 -2.91
C TRP A 449 4.98 -18.76 -2.82
N ASN A 450 5.28 -18.26 -1.61
CA ASN A 450 5.85 -16.92 -1.44
C ASN A 450 7.28 -16.80 -2.01
N ALA A 451 7.84 -15.60 -2.00
CA ALA A 451 9.17 -15.32 -2.57
C ALA A 451 10.22 -15.22 -1.47
N GLN A 452 11.14 -16.18 -1.40
CA GLN A 452 12.24 -16.22 -0.42
C GLN A 452 13.47 -16.98 -0.95
N GLU A 453 14.65 -16.47 -0.63
CA GLU A 453 15.95 -17.11 -0.88
C GLU A 453 16.11 -18.40 -0.05
N TYR A 454 15.62 -18.38 1.18
CA TYR A 454 15.61 -19.51 2.09
C TYR A 454 14.23 -19.68 2.75
N ASN A 455 13.69 -20.90 2.64
CA ASN A 455 12.37 -21.25 3.16
C ASN A 455 12.41 -21.96 4.54
N PHE A 456 13.52 -21.87 5.26
CA PHE A 456 13.66 -22.45 6.62
C PHE A 456 13.36 -23.96 6.69
N GLY A 457 13.54 -24.68 5.56
CA GLY A 457 13.23 -26.10 5.43
C GLY A 457 11.79 -26.43 5.06
N VAL A 458 10.90 -25.44 4.98
CA VAL A 458 9.56 -25.56 4.36
C VAL A 458 9.74 -25.46 2.85
N ASN A 459 8.95 -26.19 2.04
CA ASN A 459 9.04 -26.21 0.56
C ASN A 459 10.47 -25.94 -0.03
N PRO A 460 11.50 -26.77 0.23
CA PRO A 460 12.87 -26.48 -0.21
C PRO A 460 13.07 -26.51 -1.74
N ALA A 461 12.08 -27.02 -2.49
CA ALA A 461 12.12 -26.99 -3.95
C ALA A 461 11.70 -25.63 -4.53
N GLY A 462 11.03 -24.81 -3.72
CA GLY A 462 10.53 -23.48 -4.07
C GLY A 462 11.39 -22.32 -3.59
N GLU A 463 12.51 -22.59 -2.90
CA GLU A 463 13.42 -21.53 -2.41
C GLU A 463 14.33 -20.99 -3.51
N GLY A 464 15.07 -19.92 -3.20
CA GLY A 464 15.99 -19.28 -4.15
C GLY A 464 15.29 -18.29 -5.08
N ASP A 465 14.19 -17.70 -4.60
CA ASP A 465 13.33 -16.86 -5.42
C ASP A 465 12.93 -15.51 -4.81
N PRO A 466 13.84 -14.76 -4.16
CA PRO A 466 13.54 -13.42 -3.67
C PRO A 466 13.07 -12.52 -4.81
N VAL A 467 12.21 -11.54 -4.53
CA VAL A 467 11.78 -10.57 -5.55
C VAL A 467 12.99 -9.74 -6.01
N ILE A 468 13.25 -9.71 -7.31
CA ILE A 468 14.22 -8.78 -7.90
C ILE A 468 13.50 -7.45 -8.17
N ALA A 469 13.75 -6.46 -7.33
CA ALA A 469 13.16 -5.13 -7.39
C ALA A 469 14.08 -4.15 -8.12
N ARG A 470 13.69 -3.73 -9.33
CA ARG A 470 14.46 -2.82 -10.18
C ARG A 470 13.97 -1.40 -10.05
N ALA A 471 14.79 -0.55 -9.44
CA ALA A 471 14.49 0.85 -9.23
C ALA A 471 14.79 1.69 -10.47
N GLN A 472 13.93 2.68 -10.75
CA GLN A 472 14.04 3.59 -11.89
C GLN A 472 14.28 2.87 -13.23
N ALA A 473 13.66 1.70 -13.41
CA ALA A 473 13.97 0.80 -14.50
C ALA A 473 13.73 1.46 -15.88
N GLY A 474 14.68 1.29 -16.80
CA GLY A 474 14.58 1.86 -18.14
C GLY A 474 14.63 3.39 -18.19
N ALA A 475 15.04 4.08 -17.11
CA ALA A 475 15.04 5.54 -17.04
C ALA A 475 15.76 6.25 -18.19
N GLU A 476 16.79 5.66 -18.80
CA GLU A 476 17.48 6.26 -19.95
C GLU A 476 16.68 6.20 -21.27
N SER A 477 15.63 5.37 -21.31
CA SER A 477 14.77 5.18 -22.47
C SER A 477 13.41 5.84 -22.20
N PRO A 478 13.13 7.05 -22.72
CA PRO A 478 11.87 7.75 -22.48
C PRO A 478 10.62 6.93 -22.78
N GLY A 479 10.68 6.02 -23.78
CA GLY A 479 9.58 5.13 -24.13
C GLY A 479 9.29 4.01 -23.11
N SER A 480 10.17 3.82 -22.11
CA SER A 480 10.01 2.82 -21.03
C SER A 480 9.44 3.42 -19.74
N ARG A 481 9.25 4.73 -19.69
CA ARG A 481 8.72 5.49 -18.54
C ARG A 481 7.19 5.42 -18.48
N ASN A 482 6.58 6.00 -17.43
CA ASN A 482 5.12 6.12 -17.22
C ASN A 482 4.38 4.79 -17.01
N ASN A 483 5.03 3.85 -16.33
CA ASN A 483 4.43 2.56 -16.02
C ASN A 483 5.13 1.92 -14.81
N ALA A 484 4.75 0.68 -14.49
CA ALA A 484 5.53 -0.26 -13.69
C ALA A 484 5.19 -1.68 -14.19
N THR A 485 5.99 -2.68 -13.82
CA THR A 485 5.68 -4.08 -14.19
C THR A 485 6.11 -5.09 -13.15
N MET A 486 5.34 -6.16 -13.01
CA MET A 486 5.73 -7.41 -12.37
C MET A 486 5.80 -8.55 -13.37
N ALA A 487 7.00 -9.08 -13.59
CA ALA A 487 7.19 -10.33 -14.31
C ALA A 487 7.16 -11.48 -13.31
N THR A 488 5.95 -11.98 -13.02
CA THR A 488 5.79 -13.13 -12.13
C THR A 488 6.34 -14.40 -12.76
N ARG A 489 7.26 -15.04 -12.03
CA ARG A 489 7.85 -16.33 -12.39
C ARG A 489 7.37 -17.42 -11.42
N PRO A 490 7.38 -18.70 -11.86
CA PRO A 490 7.02 -19.81 -11.00
C PRO A 490 7.84 -19.83 -9.69
N ASP A 491 7.28 -20.47 -8.67
CA ASP A 491 7.95 -20.77 -7.40
C ASP A 491 9.34 -21.37 -7.61
N GLY A 492 10.31 -20.97 -6.79
CA GLY A 492 11.73 -21.33 -6.99
C GLY A 492 12.42 -20.56 -8.12
N THR A 493 11.80 -19.50 -8.65
CA THR A 493 12.43 -18.56 -9.56
C THR A 493 11.97 -17.13 -9.28
N SER A 494 12.91 -16.23 -8.93
CA SER A 494 12.63 -14.87 -8.48
C SER A 494 11.65 -14.10 -9.36
N SER A 495 10.55 -13.54 -8.87
CA SER A 495 9.78 -12.61 -9.72
C SER A 495 10.52 -11.28 -9.89
N ILE A 496 10.27 -10.54 -10.99
CA ILE A 496 10.99 -9.30 -11.28
C ILE A 496 10.01 -8.12 -11.28
N MET A 497 10.14 -7.24 -10.29
CA MET A 497 9.45 -5.96 -10.24
C MET A 497 10.30 -4.89 -10.92
N SER A 498 9.70 -4.04 -11.74
CA SER A 498 10.36 -2.88 -12.35
C SER A 498 9.51 -1.63 -12.15
N MET A 499 10.05 -0.66 -11.43
CA MET A 499 9.39 0.60 -11.14
C MET A 499 10.00 1.69 -12.01
N PHE A 500 9.18 2.54 -12.65
CA PHE A 500 9.68 3.51 -13.63
C PHE A 500 9.58 4.96 -13.15
N LEU A 501 10.30 5.82 -13.85
CA LEU A 501 10.08 7.27 -13.80
C LEU A 501 8.77 7.64 -14.52
N TRP A 502 8.16 8.73 -14.10
CA TRP A 502 6.94 9.29 -14.69
C TRP A 502 7.21 10.70 -15.21
N GLN A 503 6.60 11.06 -16.34
CA GLN A 503 6.71 12.35 -17.00
C GLN A 503 5.59 12.58 -18.03
N PRO A 504 5.32 13.83 -18.42
CA PRO A 504 4.47 14.12 -19.57
C PRO A 504 5.00 13.50 -20.87
N ALA A 505 4.09 12.94 -21.67
CA ALA A 505 4.32 12.35 -22.98
C ALA A 505 3.15 12.69 -23.91
N ALA A 506 3.44 13.41 -25.00
CA ALA A 506 2.45 13.95 -25.93
C ALA A 506 1.53 12.86 -26.48
N GLY A 507 0.21 13.06 -26.38
CA GLY A 507 -0.79 12.14 -26.94
C GLY A 507 -0.89 10.78 -26.23
N ALA A 508 -0.10 10.55 -25.19
CA ALA A 508 -0.12 9.31 -24.43
C ALA A 508 -0.56 9.56 -22.99
N PHE A 509 0.20 10.37 -22.25
CA PHE A 509 0.07 10.51 -20.81
C PHE A 509 0.62 11.85 -20.33
N HIS A 510 -0.22 12.71 -19.73
CA HIS A 510 0.19 14.01 -19.22
C HIS A 510 0.18 14.05 -17.69
N GLY A 511 1.12 13.33 -17.05
CA GLY A 511 1.32 13.34 -15.60
C GLY A 511 2.50 14.21 -15.15
N PRO A 512 2.78 14.28 -13.84
CA PRO A 512 3.92 15.01 -13.29
C PRO A 512 5.27 14.29 -13.50
N CYS A 513 6.36 15.03 -13.33
CA CYS A 513 7.71 14.48 -13.19
C CYS A 513 7.86 13.84 -11.80
N VAL A 514 7.68 12.53 -11.66
CA VAL A 514 7.80 11.84 -10.38
C VAL A 514 8.50 10.48 -10.50
N VAL A 515 9.00 9.95 -9.38
CA VAL A 515 9.70 8.66 -9.31
C VAL A 515 8.74 7.61 -8.76
N GLY A 516 8.42 6.57 -9.54
CA GLY A 516 7.46 5.53 -9.15
C GLY A 516 7.91 4.71 -7.93
N ASP A 517 9.21 4.63 -7.68
CA ASP A 517 9.83 3.92 -6.54
C ASP A 517 9.39 4.43 -5.17
N PHE A 518 8.70 5.57 -5.10
CA PHE A 518 8.14 6.12 -3.87
C PHE A 518 6.62 6.00 -3.76
N ASP A 519 5.91 5.44 -4.75
CA ASP A 519 4.44 5.29 -4.72
C ASP A 519 4.03 3.88 -4.29
N MET A 520 3.72 3.72 -3.00
CA MET A 520 3.32 2.43 -2.44
C MET A 520 2.03 1.90 -3.05
N SER A 521 1.15 2.75 -3.59
CA SER A 521 -0.05 2.26 -4.28
C SER A 521 0.31 1.51 -5.58
N VAL A 522 1.42 1.87 -6.22
CA VAL A 522 1.95 1.20 -7.42
C VAL A 522 2.85 0.03 -7.04
N ILE A 523 3.73 0.18 -6.04
CA ILE A 523 4.60 -0.92 -5.57
C ILE A 523 3.76 -2.11 -5.07
N ALA A 524 2.73 -1.84 -4.25
CA ALA A 524 1.84 -2.88 -3.76
C ALA A 524 1.03 -3.51 -4.91
N HIS A 525 0.60 -2.74 -5.90
CA HIS A 525 -0.06 -3.26 -7.11
C HIS A 525 0.83 -4.29 -7.81
N GLU A 526 2.08 -3.92 -8.11
CA GLU A 526 3.02 -4.84 -8.76
C GLU A 526 3.32 -6.07 -7.89
N TYR A 527 3.47 -5.91 -6.57
CA TYR A 527 3.71 -7.05 -5.68
C TYR A 527 2.53 -8.03 -5.69
N VAL A 528 1.30 -7.52 -5.73
CA VAL A 528 0.10 -8.36 -5.74
C VAL A 528 -0.01 -9.18 -7.00
N HIS A 529 0.49 -8.73 -8.16
CA HIS A 529 0.59 -9.59 -9.35
C HIS A 529 1.36 -10.88 -9.09
N MET A 530 2.38 -10.87 -8.22
CA MET A 530 3.07 -12.09 -7.81
C MET A 530 2.17 -12.97 -6.93
N ILE A 531 1.55 -12.38 -5.92
CA ILE A 531 0.64 -13.08 -4.99
C ILE A 531 -0.45 -13.82 -5.76
N GLU A 532 -1.22 -13.09 -6.57
CA GLU A 532 -2.40 -13.64 -7.23
C GLU A 532 -2.02 -14.67 -8.31
N ASN A 533 -0.95 -14.43 -9.07
CA ASN A 533 -0.48 -15.43 -10.06
C ASN A 533 -0.09 -16.73 -9.39
N ARG A 534 0.67 -16.68 -8.29
CA ARG A 534 1.14 -17.89 -7.62
C ARG A 534 0.02 -18.61 -6.86
N LEU A 535 -0.88 -17.89 -6.19
CA LEU A 535 -2.00 -18.51 -5.50
C LEU A 535 -3.02 -19.15 -6.46
N ILE A 536 -3.40 -18.44 -7.54
CA ILE A 536 -4.34 -18.95 -8.55
C ILE A 536 -3.66 -20.01 -9.42
N GLY A 537 -2.42 -19.76 -9.84
CA GLY A 537 -1.60 -20.62 -10.69
C GLY A 537 -0.94 -21.81 -9.99
N LYS A 538 -1.15 -21.97 -8.68
CA LYS A 538 -0.62 -23.07 -7.83
C LYS A 538 0.91 -23.15 -7.88
N GLY A 539 1.57 -22.04 -7.58
CA GLY A 539 3.03 -21.86 -7.67
C GLY A 539 3.52 -21.55 -9.09
N SER A 540 2.64 -21.44 -10.07
CA SER A 540 2.96 -20.98 -11.43
C SER A 540 2.21 -19.67 -11.74
N ASN A 541 1.79 -19.48 -12.99
CA ASN A 541 0.99 -18.32 -13.41
C ASN A 541 -0.45 -18.72 -13.72
N ARG A 542 -1.39 -17.81 -13.46
CA ARG A 542 -2.77 -17.93 -13.95
C ARG A 542 -2.86 -17.65 -15.45
N SER A 543 -3.98 -18.00 -16.08
CA SER A 543 -4.19 -17.75 -17.51
C SER A 543 -5.63 -17.36 -17.85
N GLY A 544 -5.84 -16.75 -19.03
CA GLY A 544 -7.15 -16.28 -19.49
C GLY A 544 -7.38 -14.79 -19.25
N PHE A 545 -8.26 -14.20 -20.06
CA PHE A 545 -8.55 -12.77 -20.02
C PHE A 545 -9.31 -12.34 -18.77
N HIS A 546 -10.35 -13.08 -18.35
CA HIS A 546 -11.06 -12.80 -17.08
C HIS A 546 -10.11 -12.85 -15.89
N ALA A 547 -9.24 -13.87 -15.83
CA ALA A 547 -8.22 -13.99 -14.80
C ALA A 547 -7.23 -12.82 -14.85
N GLY A 548 -6.85 -12.37 -16.05
CA GLY A 548 -6.12 -11.13 -16.31
C GLY A 548 -6.76 -9.90 -15.68
N ALA A 549 -8.03 -9.66 -16.01
CA ALA A 549 -8.79 -8.53 -15.49
C ALA A 549 -8.94 -8.60 -13.97
N MET A 550 -9.19 -9.78 -13.42
CA MET A 550 -9.22 -9.96 -11.96
C MET A 550 -7.86 -9.71 -11.32
N GLY A 551 -6.74 -10.14 -11.93
CA GLY A 551 -5.40 -9.91 -11.41
C GLY A 551 -5.05 -8.42 -11.28
N GLU A 552 -5.37 -7.63 -12.30
CA GLU A 552 -5.27 -6.15 -12.27
C GLU A 552 -6.14 -5.53 -11.15
N SER A 553 -7.33 -6.10 -10.93
CA SER A 553 -8.25 -5.64 -9.88
C SER A 553 -7.77 -6.01 -8.48
N PHE A 554 -7.32 -7.25 -8.29
CA PHE A 554 -6.69 -7.71 -7.05
C PHE A 554 -5.54 -6.78 -6.69
N ALA A 555 -4.68 -6.48 -7.66
CA ALA A 555 -3.56 -5.58 -7.48
C ALA A 555 -3.98 -4.17 -7.05
N ASP A 556 -5.03 -3.61 -7.66
CA ASP A 556 -5.58 -2.31 -7.24
C ASP A 556 -6.12 -2.34 -5.80
N PHE A 557 -7.13 -3.16 -5.51
CA PHE A 557 -7.82 -3.03 -4.23
C PHE A 557 -7.01 -3.60 -3.07
N ILE A 558 -6.15 -4.60 -3.29
CA ILE A 558 -5.31 -5.15 -2.22
C ILE A 558 -4.24 -4.13 -1.82
N GLY A 559 -3.62 -3.45 -2.78
CA GLY A 559 -2.67 -2.38 -2.50
C GLY A 559 -3.31 -1.22 -1.72
N GLN A 560 -4.52 -0.80 -2.11
CA GLN A 560 -5.27 0.21 -1.36
C GLN A 560 -5.72 -0.26 0.01
N GLU A 561 -6.09 -1.54 0.15
CA GLU A 561 -6.50 -2.11 1.43
C GLU A 561 -5.33 -2.19 2.40
N TYR A 562 -4.12 -2.52 1.93
CA TYR A 562 -2.90 -2.39 2.73
C TYR A 562 -2.73 -0.97 3.28
N LEU A 563 -2.83 0.05 2.41
CA LEU A 563 -2.72 1.46 2.83
C LEU A 563 -3.83 1.83 3.83
N ASN A 564 -5.06 1.36 3.61
CA ASN A 564 -6.20 1.64 4.48
C ASN A 564 -6.01 1.01 5.88
N GLN A 565 -5.55 -0.23 5.94
CA GLN A 565 -5.36 -0.96 7.20
C GLN A 565 -4.31 -0.32 8.12
N TYR A 566 -3.36 0.42 7.56
CA TYR A 566 -2.34 1.15 8.31
C TYR A 566 -2.60 2.67 8.42
N ASP A 567 -3.81 3.14 8.06
CA ASP A 567 -4.19 4.56 8.10
C ASP A 567 -3.27 5.46 7.24
N LEU A 568 -2.84 4.93 6.09
CA LEU A 568 -1.92 5.56 5.16
C LEU A 568 -2.62 6.17 3.93
N THR A 569 -3.93 5.94 3.78
CA THR A 569 -4.69 6.47 2.65
C THR A 569 -4.94 7.98 2.80
N PRO A 570 -4.87 8.76 1.72
CA PRO A 570 -5.29 10.15 1.76
C PRO A 570 -6.81 10.24 1.88
N GLY A 571 -7.33 10.90 2.92
CA GLY A 571 -8.78 10.94 3.18
C GLY A 571 -9.66 11.45 2.02
N GLY A 572 -10.90 10.97 1.95
CA GLY A 572 -11.85 11.27 0.85
C GLY A 572 -11.76 10.25 -0.29
N PHE A 573 -12.24 10.60 -1.49
CA PHE A 573 -12.22 9.69 -2.65
C PHE A 573 -10.79 9.28 -3.07
N SER A 574 -9.79 10.12 -2.80
CA SER A 574 -8.39 9.79 -3.05
C SER A 574 -7.89 8.57 -2.30
N ALA A 575 -8.59 8.14 -1.24
CA ALA A 575 -8.21 6.99 -0.43
C ALA A 575 -8.23 5.66 -1.20
N TRP A 576 -8.89 5.63 -2.35
CA TRP A 576 -9.10 4.43 -3.17
C TRP A 576 -8.58 4.62 -4.59
N THR A 577 -7.60 5.52 -4.75
CA THR A 577 -7.05 5.91 -6.05
C THR A 577 -5.66 5.30 -6.27
N THR A 578 -5.53 4.35 -7.19
CA THR A 578 -4.21 3.78 -7.58
C THR A 578 -3.42 4.76 -8.43
N GLY A 579 -2.16 5.01 -8.03
CA GLY A 579 -1.23 5.88 -8.76
C GLY A 579 -1.60 7.36 -8.69
N ALA A 580 -2.22 7.82 -7.60
CA ALA A 580 -2.58 9.24 -7.44
C ALA A 580 -1.35 10.16 -7.54
N TYR A 581 -0.25 9.78 -6.90
CA TYR A 581 1.02 10.51 -6.95
C TYR A 581 1.66 10.40 -8.34
N ALA A 582 1.78 9.19 -8.88
CA ALA A 582 2.33 8.92 -10.21
C ALA A 582 1.63 9.70 -11.34
N THR A 583 0.31 9.86 -11.26
CA THR A 583 -0.52 10.47 -12.31
C THR A 583 -0.85 11.94 -12.07
N GLY A 584 -0.67 12.42 -10.84
CA GLY A 584 -1.20 13.72 -10.40
C GLY A 584 -2.74 13.77 -10.35
N ASN A 585 -3.45 12.65 -10.53
CA ASN A 585 -4.91 12.62 -10.51
C ASN A 585 -5.40 11.99 -9.19
N PRO A 586 -5.79 12.79 -8.18
CA PRO A 586 -6.29 12.25 -6.92
C PRO A 586 -7.71 11.67 -7.02
N LEU A 587 -8.44 11.93 -8.10
CA LEU A 587 -9.83 11.52 -8.25
C LEU A 587 -9.94 10.04 -8.64
N ARG A 588 -9.20 9.62 -9.67
CA ARG A 588 -9.25 8.25 -10.21
C ARG A 588 -7.88 7.70 -10.64
N GLY A 589 -6.82 8.50 -10.53
CA GLY A 589 -5.46 8.04 -10.78
C GLY A 589 -5.28 7.62 -12.23
N ILE A 590 -4.80 6.40 -12.44
CA ILE A 590 -4.57 5.82 -13.77
C ILE A 590 -5.82 5.18 -14.40
N ARG A 591 -6.84 4.88 -13.59
CA ARG A 591 -8.06 4.16 -13.99
C ARG A 591 -9.12 5.12 -14.55
N ASN A 592 -10.15 4.56 -15.20
CA ASN A 592 -11.28 5.34 -15.75
C ASN A 592 -12.26 5.75 -14.63
N TYR A 593 -12.38 4.92 -13.61
CA TYR A 593 -13.20 5.14 -12.42
C TYR A 593 -12.40 4.94 -11.14
N ASN A 594 -12.81 5.65 -10.09
CA ASN A 594 -12.45 5.28 -8.74
C ASN A 594 -13.35 4.12 -8.28
N MET A 595 -12.76 3.10 -7.63
CA MET A 595 -13.53 1.95 -7.14
C MET A 595 -14.56 2.33 -6.05
N SER A 596 -14.34 3.45 -5.34
CA SER A 596 -15.22 3.93 -4.27
C SER A 596 -16.39 4.80 -4.73
N PHE A 597 -16.51 5.06 -6.04
CA PHE A 597 -17.65 5.81 -6.53
C PHE A 597 -18.94 4.99 -6.43
N PRO A 598 -20.06 5.61 -6.04
CA PRO A 598 -21.35 4.94 -5.92
C PRO A 598 -21.79 4.30 -7.26
N PRO A 599 -22.59 3.22 -7.22
CA PRO A 599 -23.03 2.48 -8.40
C PRO A 599 -24.07 3.20 -9.25
N ALA A 600 -24.71 4.24 -8.72
CA ALA A 600 -25.70 5.08 -9.40
C ALA A 600 -25.69 6.49 -8.81
N GLY A 601 -26.23 7.49 -9.52
CA GLY A 601 -26.35 8.86 -9.01
C GLY A 601 -26.42 9.92 -10.10
N GLU A 602 -25.46 10.85 -10.10
CA GLU A 602 -25.38 11.91 -11.11
C GLU A 602 -25.11 11.34 -12.52
N PHE A 603 -25.54 12.09 -13.55
CA PHE A 603 -25.41 11.69 -14.96
C PHE A 603 -24.49 12.64 -15.73
N PRO A 604 -23.71 12.14 -16.71
CA PRO A 604 -22.78 12.97 -17.45
C PRO A 604 -23.48 14.08 -18.25
N ARG A 605 -23.37 15.32 -17.77
CA ARG A 605 -23.80 16.55 -18.46
C ARG A 605 -22.60 17.27 -19.05
N GLY A 606 -22.84 18.15 -20.03
CA GLY A 606 -21.78 18.97 -20.62
C GLY A 606 -20.99 19.71 -19.54
N GLY A 607 -19.67 19.53 -19.50
CA GLY A 607 -18.81 20.23 -18.54
C GLY A 607 -18.66 19.62 -17.15
N ALA A 608 -19.40 18.54 -16.82
CA ALA A 608 -19.36 17.89 -15.51
C ALA A 608 -18.53 16.60 -15.50
N ASP A 609 -17.72 16.42 -14.45
CA ASP A 609 -17.00 15.18 -14.16
C ASP A 609 -17.76 14.41 -13.07
N VAL A 610 -18.45 13.34 -13.49
CA VAL A 610 -19.43 12.62 -12.67
C VAL A 610 -18.75 11.53 -11.87
N ARG A 611 -19.06 11.49 -10.57
CA ARG A 611 -18.45 10.57 -9.61
C ARG A 611 -19.34 9.36 -9.34
N VAL A 612 -19.65 8.62 -10.39
CA VAL A 612 -20.45 7.40 -10.34
C VAL A 612 -19.70 6.32 -11.11
N ASN A 613 -19.65 5.12 -10.56
CA ASN A 613 -19.07 3.95 -11.21
C ASN A 613 -20.16 2.89 -11.41
N THR A 614 -20.83 2.95 -12.56
CA THR A 614 -21.94 2.05 -12.93
C THR A 614 -21.47 0.73 -13.54
N LEU A 615 -20.18 0.42 -13.51
CA LEU A 615 -19.66 -0.79 -14.15
C LEU A 615 -20.24 -2.05 -13.51
N GLN A 616 -20.65 -2.99 -14.36
CA GLN A 616 -21.26 -4.26 -13.99
C GLN A 616 -20.81 -5.35 -14.96
N PHE A 617 -21.17 -6.60 -14.70
CA PHE A 617 -20.62 -7.75 -15.43
C PHE A 617 -20.78 -7.66 -16.96
N GLY A 618 -21.94 -7.23 -17.45
CA GLY A 618 -22.21 -6.96 -18.86
C GLY A 618 -21.60 -5.66 -19.41
N SER A 619 -20.67 -5.02 -18.70
CA SER A 619 -19.90 -3.86 -19.19
C SER A 619 -18.53 -4.26 -19.75
N MET A 620 -18.26 -5.55 -19.95
CA MET A 620 -16.97 -6.02 -20.46
C MET A 620 -16.67 -5.39 -21.84
N GLY A 621 -15.49 -4.81 -21.97
CA GLY A 621 -15.05 -4.11 -23.17
C GLY A 621 -15.56 -2.67 -23.30
N TYR A 622 -16.22 -2.10 -22.29
CA TYR A 622 -16.77 -0.73 -22.35
C TYR A 622 -15.76 0.35 -22.78
N ASP A 623 -14.48 0.17 -22.47
CA ASP A 623 -13.48 1.23 -22.66
C ASP A 623 -13.09 1.42 -24.13
N ILE A 624 -12.50 2.57 -24.44
CA ILE A 624 -11.95 2.91 -25.77
C ILE A 624 -10.78 2.02 -26.22
N VAL A 625 -10.36 1.06 -25.39
CA VAL A 625 -9.37 0.03 -25.73
C VAL A 625 -10.01 -1.32 -26.08
N GLY A 626 -11.34 -1.46 -25.94
CA GLY A 626 -12.05 -2.73 -26.05
C GLY A 626 -11.76 -3.66 -24.86
N PRO A 627 -12.00 -4.99 -25.00
CA PRO A 627 -11.65 -5.97 -23.98
C PRO A 627 -10.16 -5.92 -23.63
N GLN A 628 -9.85 -5.45 -22.42
CA GLN A 628 -8.50 -5.22 -21.96
C GLN A 628 -8.44 -5.29 -20.43
N VAL A 629 -7.45 -6.03 -19.92
CA VAL A 629 -7.41 -6.45 -18.51
C VAL A 629 -7.47 -5.28 -17.50
N HIS A 630 -6.86 -4.12 -17.79
CA HIS A 630 -6.85 -2.94 -16.92
C HIS A 630 -8.16 -2.12 -16.98
N ALA A 631 -8.87 -2.18 -18.10
CA ALA A 631 -10.16 -1.53 -18.28
C ALA A 631 -11.24 -2.35 -17.57
N ASP A 632 -11.28 -3.64 -17.86
CA ASP A 632 -12.28 -4.58 -17.38
C ASP A 632 -12.06 -5.00 -15.93
N SER A 633 -10.85 -4.84 -15.39
CA SER A 633 -10.58 -4.98 -13.95
C SER A 633 -11.46 -4.08 -13.10
N GLN A 634 -11.85 -2.92 -13.62
CA GLN A 634 -12.63 -1.93 -12.87
C GLN A 634 -14.05 -2.42 -12.56
N ILE A 635 -14.57 -3.39 -13.32
CA ILE A 635 -15.82 -4.11 -13.01
C ILE A 635 -15.64 -4.92 -11.72
N TRP A 636 -14.55 -5.68 -11.63
CA TRP A 636 -14.24 -6.49 -10.45
C TRP A 636 -13.85 -5.63 -9.25
N SER A 637 -13.16 -4.50 -9.45
CA SER A 637 -12.79 -3.57 -8.38
C SER A 637 -14.02 -2.90 -7.77
N ALA A 638 -14.98 -2.46 -8.60
CA ALA A 638 -16.23 -1.88 -8.11
C ALA A 638 -17.05 -2.91 -7.32
N THR A 639 -17.13 -4.15 -7.82
CA THR A 639 -17.82 -5.26 -7.15
C THR A 639 -17.22 -5.58 -5.79
N ASN A 640 -15.89 -5.66 -5.72
CA ASN A 640 -15.18 -5.94 -4.48
C ASN A 640 -15.24 -4.78 -3.48
N TYR A 641 -15.27 -3.54 -3.96
CA TYR A 641 -15.47 -2.39 -3.09
C TYR A 641 -16.85 -2.43 -2.41
N ASP A 642 -17.90 -2.76 -3.15
CA ASP A 642 -19.25 -2.89 -2.60
C ASP A 642 -19.34 -4.06 -1.60
N LEU A 643 -18.73 -5.21 -1.93
CA LEU A 643 -18.60 -6.33 -0.98
C LEU A 643 -17.89 -5.88 0.31
N ARG A 644 -16.77 -5.18 0.19
CA ARG A 644 -16.05 -4.62 1.34
C ARG A 644 -16.95 -3.72 2.20
N GLN A 645 -17.80 -2.88 1.61
CA GLN A 645 -18.73 -2.06 2.38
C GLN A 645 -19.76 -2.92 3.11
N LEU A 646 -20.36 -3.91 2.45
CA LEU A 646 -21.33 -4.82 3.07
C LEU A 646 -20.74 -5.56 4.29
N PHE A 647 -19.48 -5.99 4.20
CA PHE A 647 -18.78 -6.58 5.33
C PHE A 647 -18.51 -5.57 6.45
N LEU A 648 -18.14 -4.33 6.13
CA LEU A 648 -17.96 -3.28 7.13
C LEU A 648 -19.27 -2.87 7.82
N ASP A 649 -20.39 -2.92 7.11
CA ASP A 649 -21.71 -2.67 7.71
C ASP A 649 -22.06 -3.74 8.76
N ARG A 650 -21.70 -5.00 8.50
CA ARG A 650 -21.89 -6.11 9.46
C ARG A 650 -20.85 -6.13 10.57
N TYR A 651 -19.59 -5.88 10.24
CA TYR A 651 -18.44 -5.92 11.16
C TYR A 651 -17.73 -4.55 11.13
N PRO A 652 -18.21 -3.57 11.91
CA PRO A 652 -17.74 -2.19 11.81
C PRO A 652 -16.26 -2.00 12.10
N ASN A 653 -15.69 -0.96 11.49
CA ASN A 653 -14.32 -0.52 11.78
C ASN A 653 -14.15 -0.17 13.27
N GLN A 654 -13.12 -0.73 13.90
CA GLN A 654 -12.79 -0.55 15.33
C GLN A 654 -11.60 0.42 15.55
N GLY A 655 -11.18 1.15 14.52
CA GLY A 655 -10.11 2.16 14.58
C GLY A 655 -8.73 1.65 14.13
N ALA A 656 -7.82 2.59 13.88
CA ALA A 656 -6.52 2.35 13.25
C ALA A 656 -5.65 1.31 13.99
N VAL A 657 -5.64 1.32 15.32
CA VAL A 657 -4.87 0.32 16.10
C VAL A 657 -5.39 -1.10 15.86
N ARG A 658 -6.72 -1.30 15.81
CA ARG A 658 -7.29 -2.62 15.54
C ARG A 658 -6.99 -3.07 14.12
N GLN A 659 -7.11 -2.17 13.15
CA GLN A 659 -6.80 -2.45 11.75
C GLN A 659 -5.35 -2.93 11.60
N ALA A 660 -4.39 -2.22 12.21
CA ALA A 660 -2.98 -2.60 12.20
C ALA A 660 -2.74 -3.95 12.90
N GLU A 661 -3.29 -4.18 14.10
CA GLU A 661 -3.16 -5.46 14.82
C GLU A 661 -3.68 -6.64 13.99
N CYS A 662 -4.82 -6.46 13.32
CA CYS A 662 -5.39 -7.47 12.44
C CYS A 662 -4.55 -7.65 11.17
N ALA A 663 -3.98 -6.57 10.64
CA ALA A 663 -3.15 -6.64 9.45
C ALA A 663 -1.80 -7.33 9.70
N ASP A 664 -1.23 -7.16 10.89
CA ASP A 664 -0.01 -7.82 11.37
C ASP A 664 -0.29 -9.23 11.94
N GLY A 665 -1.48 -9.80 11.74
CA GLY A 665 -1.82 -11.17 12.17
C GLY A 665 -1.87 -11.38 13.70
N ARG A 666 -1.90 -10.30 14.49
CA ARG A 666 -1.92 -10.37 15.97
C ARG A 666 -3.30 -10.72 16.53
N ARG A 667 -4.30 -10.84 15.66
CA ARG A 667 -5.68 -11.17 15.98
C ARG A 667 -6.18 -12.23 15.00
N PRO A 668 -6.96 -13.22 15.46
CA PRO A 668 -7.71 -14.08 14.55
C PRO A 668 -8.65 -13.24 13.69
N VAL A 669 -8.73 -13.54 12.39
CA VAL A 669 -9.52 -12.76 11.42
C VAL A 669 -10.99 -12.62 11.82
N GLY A 670 -11.60 -13.63 12.45
CA GLY A 670 -12.99 -13.57 12.92
C GLY A 670 -13.26 -12.56 14.05
N GLN A 671 -12.22 -11.95 14.61
CA GLN A 671 -12.30 -10.85 15.60
C GLN A 671 -11.97 -9.49 15.00
N CYS A 672 -11.73 -9.43 13.69
CA CYS A 672 -11.32 -8.24 12.99
C CYS A 672 -12.50 -7.51 12.34
N PRO A 673 -12.32 -6.24 11.95
CA PRO A 673 -13.32 -5.53 11.14
C PRO A 673 -13.58 -6.20 9.79
N GLY A 674 -14.72 -5.88 9.18
CA GLY A 674 -15.24 -6.57 7.99
C GLY A 674 -14.34 -6.50 6.76
N ASN A 675 -13.57 -5.43 6.61
CA ASN A 675 -12.57 -5.35 5.53
C ASN A 675 -11.48 -6.44 5.65
N HIS A 676 -11.16 -6.91 6.87
CA HIS A 676 -10.26 -8.06 7.05
C HIS A 676 -10.94 -9.40 6.78
N HIS A 677 -12.22 -9.55 7.14
CA HIS A 677 -13.00 -10.75 6.80
C HIS A 677 -13.06 -10.92 5.28
N TRP A 678 -13.52 -9.89 4.57
CA TRP A 678 -13.60 -9.89 3.11
C TRP A 678 -12.22 -10.13 2.48
N LEU A 679 -11.19 -9.41 2.89
CA LEU A 679 -9.86 -9.58 2.30
C LEU A 679 -9.28 -10.99 2.55
N GLN A 680 -9.54 -11.59 3.71
CA GLN A 680 -9.10 -12.97 3.93
C GLN A 680 -9.81 -13.94 2.98
N LEU A 681 -11.10 -13.75 2.72
CA LEU A 681 -11.84 -14.53 1.72
C LEU A 681 -11.28 -14.35 0.31
N VAL A 682 -10.81 -13.15 -0.04
CA VAL A 682 -10.12 -12.90 -1.32
C VAL A 682 -8.90 -13.84 -1.45
N PHE A 683 -8.03 -13.90 -0.43
CA PHE A 683 -6.83 -14.74 -0.42
C PHE A 683 -7.18 -16.24 -0.47
N ASP A 684 -8.16 -16.67 0.33
CA ASP A 684 -8.59 -18.07 0.34
C ASP A 684 -9.20 -18.46 -1.00
N ALA A 685 -10.01 -17.58 -1.60
CA ALA A 685 -10.63 -17.84 -2.89
C ALA A 685 -9.58 -18.00 -3.99
N MET A 686 -8.50 -17.23 -3.99
CA MET A 686 -7.40 -17.43 -4.95
C MET A 686 -6.82 -18.85 -4.89
N LEU A 687 -6.73 -19.44 -3.69
CA LEU A 687 -6.31 -20.83 -3.50
C LEU A 687 -7.36 -21.84 -4.02
N LEU A 688 -8.64 -21.50 -3.98
CA LEU A 688 -9.75 -22.37 -4.43
C LEU A 688 -10.04 -22.27 -5.93
N MET A 689 -9.72 -21.13 -6.56
CA MET A 689 -9.95 -20.92 -8.00
C MET A 689 -9.16 -21.92 -8.86
N PRO A 690 -9.70 -22.32 -10.04
CA PRO A 690 -8.92 -23.00 -11.07
C PRO A 690 -7.80 -22.07 -11.58
N THR A 691 -6.81 -22.60 -12.30
CA THR A 691 -5.68 -21.80 -12.83
C THR A 691 -6.06 -20.87 -13.98
N ALA A 692 -7.22 -21.09 -14.60
CA ALA A 692 -7.80 -20.23 -15.62
C ALA A 692 -9.25 -19.89 -15.25
N PRO A 693 -9.48 -19.08 -14.19
CA PRO A 693 -10.81 -18.77 -13.72
C PRO A 693 -11.51 -17.74 -14.60
N THR A 694 -12.81 -17.92 -14.79
CA THR A 694 -13.73 -16.84 -15.14
C THR A 694 -14.04 -16.01 -13.88
N MET A 695 -14.64 -14.83 -14.04
CA MET A 695 -15.09 -14.05 -12.88
C MET A 695 -16.22 -14.75 -12.10
N LEU A 696 -17.01 -15.63 -12.75
CA LEU A 696 -18.01 -16.45 -12.06
C LEU A 696 -17.37 -17.59 -11.25
N ASP A 697 -16.29 -18.21 -11.75
CA ASP A 697 -15.53 -19.18 -10.96
C ASP A 697 -14.94 -18.51 -9.70
N ALA A 698 -14.50 -17.25 -9.82
CA ALA A 698 -14.01 -16.48 -8.67
C ALA A 698 -15.11 -16.15 -7.67
N ARG A 699 -16.30 -15.73 -8.13
CA ARG A 699 -17.50 -15.56 -7.27
C ARG A 699 -17.77 -16.83 -6.47
N ASP A 700 -17.81 -17.97 -7.14
CA ASP A 700 -18.11 -19.26 -6.50
C ASP A 700 -17.00 -19.66 -5.51
N ALA A 701 -15.74 -19.33 -5.81
CA ALA A 701 -14.63 -19.51 -4.89
C ALA A 701 -14.73 -18.63 -3.63
N TYR A 702 -15.28 -17.41 -3.71
CA TYR A 702 -15.54 -16.55 -2.54
C TYR A 702 -16.60 -17.16 -1.63
N LEU A 703 -17.69 -17.65 -2.23
CA LEU A 703 -18.76 -18.34 -1.51
C LEU A 703 -18.22 -19.61 -0.82
N ALA A 704 -17.37 -20.39 -1.51
CA ALA A 704 -16.72 -21.55 -0.94
C ALA A 704 -15.73 -21.18 0.18
N ALA A 705 -14.95 -20.12 0.02
CA ALA A 705 -14.03 -19.63 1.04
C ALA A 705 -14.78 -19.27 2.34
N ASP A 706 -15.93 -18.61 2.23
CA ASP A 706 -16.73 -18.23 3.39
C ASP A 706 -17.35 -19.43 4.10
N LEU A 707 -17.77 -20.45 3.35
CA LEU A 707 -18.20 -21.74 3.93
C LEU A 707 -17.06 -22.42 4.71
N LEU A 708 -15.83 -22.36 4.20
CA LEU A 708 -14.67 -23.01 4.82
C LEU A 708 -14.13 -22.25 6.04
N ARG A 709 -14.15 -20.91 6.00
CA ARG A 709 -13.53 -20.08 7.02
C ARG A 709 -14.49 -19.58 8.09
N PHE A 710 -15.72 -19.26 7.70
CA PHE A 710 -16.71 -18.61 8.55
C PHE A 710 -18.03 -19.38 8.59
N ASP A 711 -18.01 -20.69 8.29
CA ASP A 711 -19.18 -21.58 8.30
C ASP A 711 -20.37 -21.10 7.44
N GLY A 712 -20.13 -20.20 6.47
CA GLY A 712 -21.17 -19.62 5.62
C GLY A 712 -21.90 -18.41 6.23
N ASP A 713 -21.37 -17.81 7.29
CA ASP A 713 -22.01 -16.69 7.98
C ASP A 713 -22.17 -15.43 7.11
N ASN A 714 -21.48 -15.33 5.96
CA ASN A 714 -21.51 -14.15 5.09
C ASN A 714 -22.04 -14.41 3.67
N GLN A 715 -22.66 -15.57 3.44
CA GLN A 715 -23.23 -15.92 2.14
C GLN A 715 -24.23 -14.87 1.64
N ASP A 716 -25.03 -14.29 2.54
CA ASP A 716 -26.02 -13.28 2.18
C ASP A 716 -25.37 -11.95 1.75
N LEU A 717 -24.24 -11.56 2.33
CA LEU A 717 -23.48 -10.38 1.90
C LEU A 717 -22.82 -10.61 0.54
N LEU A 718 -22.19 -11.77 0.37
CA LEU A 718 -21.51 -12.15 -0.86
C LEU A 718 -22.50 -12.18 -2.03
N TRP A 719 -23.60 -12.93 -1.88
CA TRP A 719 -24.63 -12.99 -2.92
C TRP A 719 -25.26 -11.63 -3.23
N ARG A 720 -25.44 -10.76 -2.22
CA ARG A 720 -25.93 -9.40 -2.43
C ARG A 720 -24.96 -8.57 -3.26
N GLY A 721 -23.69 -8.46 -2.85
CA GLY A 721 -22.73 -7.61 -3.55
C GLY A 721 -22.45 -8.08 -4.98
N PHE A 722 -22.40 -9.40 -5.20
CA PHE A 722 -22.26 -9.95 -6.55
C PHE A 722 -23.50 -9.67 -7.42
N ALA A 723 -24.71 -9.96 -6.93
CA ALA A 723 -25.93 -9.74 -7.71
C ALA A 723 -26.17 -8.25 -8.02
N GLN A 724 -25.82 -7.33 -7.12
CA GLN A 724 -25.92 -5.88 -7.37
C GLN A 724 -25.09 -5.42 -8.59
N ARG A 725 -24.04 -6.17 -8.95
CA ARG A 725 -23.13 -5.86 -10.07
C ARG A 725 -23.25 -6.83 -11.25
N GLY A 726 -24.35 -7.58 -11.34
CA GLY A 726 -24.60 -8.47 -12.48
C GLY A 726 -23.97 -9.86 -12.37
N PHE A 727 -23.39 -10.22 -11.22
CA PHE A 727 -22.81 -11.55 -10.94
C PHE A 727 -23.79 -12.51 -10.23
N GLY A 728 -25.09 -12.29 -10.40
CA GLY A 728 -26.16 -13.03 -9.74
C GLY A 728 -26.32 -14.49 -10.19
N GLU A 729 -27.33 -15.17 -9.64
CA GLU A 729 -27.51 -16.62 -9.75
C GLU A 729 -27.50 -17.15 -11.20
N HIS A 730 -28.12 -16.42 -12.12
CA HIS A 730 -28.29 -16.82 -13.52
C HIS A 730 -27.28 -16.18 -14.48
N ALA A 731 -26.24 -15.50 -13.96
CA ALA A 731 -25.20 -14.92 -14.79
C ALA A 731 -24.44 -16.03 -15.53
N SER A 732 -24.00 -15.77 -16.76
CA SER A 732 -23.33 -16.78 -17.58
C SER A 732 -22.19 -16.23 -18.43
N VAL A 733 -21.22 -17.11 -18.72
CA VAL A 733 -20.07 -16.85 -19.59
C VAL A 733 -19.82 -18.06 -20.47
N THR A 734 -19.30 -17.82 -21.66
CA THR A 734 -18.93 -18.86 -22.61
C THR A 734 -17.52 -19.43 -22.35
N GLY A 735 -16.67 -18.70 -21.62
CA GLY A 735 -15.34 -19.17 -21.22
C GLY A 735 -14.45 -18.06 -20.66
N THR A 736 -13.16 -18.35 -20.53
CA THR A 736 -12.16 -17.45 -19.91
C THR A 736 -11.76 -16.26 -20.78
N GLN A 737 -12.18 -16.25 -22.04
CA GLN A 737 -11.91 -15.22 -23.04
C GLN A 737 -13.18 -14.47 -23.45
N ASP A 738 -14.29 -14.68 -22.73
CA ASP A 738 -15.55 -14.04 -23.07
C ASP A 738 -15.45 -12.53 -22.91
N GLY A 739 -15.82 -11.79 -23.96
CA GLY A 739 -15.86 -10.33 -23.96
C GLY A 739 -17.27 -9.78 -23.80
N ASP A 740 -18.29 -10.64 -23.79
CA ASP A 740 -19.71 -10.27 -23.80
C ASP A 740 -20.51 -11.23 -22.89
N PRO A 741 -20.28 -11.18 -21.57
CA PRO A 741 -20.95 -12.05 -20.62
C PRO A 741 -22.41 -11.64 -20.40
N VAL A 742 -23.26 -12.59 -20.03
CA VAL A 742 -24.67 -12.30 -19.71
C VAL A 742 -24.81 -12.04 -18.20
N PRO A 743 -25.18 -10.82 -17.76
CA PRO A 743 -25.34 -10.51 -16.35
C PRO A 743 -26.64 -11.10 -15.77
N SER A 744 -26.68 -11.25 -14.45
CA SER A 744 -27.90 -11.49 -13.68
C SER A 744 -27.88 -10.65 -12.40
N PHE A 745 -29.03 -10.07 -12.05
CA PHE A 745 -29.17 -9.24 -10.84
C PHE A 745 -29.99 -9.93 -9.74
N THR A 746 -30.22 -11.24 -9.87
CA THR A 746 -30.92 -12.08 -8.89
C THR A 746 -29.97 -12.74 -7.88
N SER A 747 -30.52 -13.13 -6.74
CA SER A 747 -29.80 -13.85 -5.68
C SER A 747 -30.65 -15.00 -5.15
N PRO A 748 -30.03 -16.15 -4.77
CA PRO A 748 -30.74 -17.23 -4.11
C PRO A 748 -31.16 -16.90 -2.67
N LEU A 749 -30.65 -15.81 -2.09
CA LEU A 749 -30.87 -15.43 -0.68
C LEU A 749 -31.65 -14.12 -0.52
N HIS A 750 -31.89 -13.38 -1.61
CA HIS A 750 -32.61 -12.11 -1.57
C HIS A 750 -33.73 -12.12 -2.60
N GLU A 751 -34.93 -11.79 -2.15
CA GLU A 751 -36.11 -11.72 -3.02
C GLU A 751 -35.98 -10.52 -3.99
N PRO A 752 -36.03 -10.75 -5.31
CA PRO A 752 -35.88 -9.68 -6.29
C PRO A 752 -37.18 -8.91 -6.52
N ALA A 753 -37.07 -7.74 -7.14
CA ALA A 753 -38.15 -7.05 -7.84
C ALA A 753 -38.07 -7.38 -9.34
N THR A 754 -39.21 -7.46 -10.02
CA THR A 754 -39.30 -7.65 -11.47
C THR A 754 -39.58 -6.31 -12.15
N LEU A 755 -38.76 -5.96 -13.13
CA LEU A 755 -38.95 -4.78 -13.98
C LEU A 755 -39.40 -5.20 -15.38
N HIS A 756 -40.45 -4.57 -15.89
CA HIS A 756 -40.86 -4.67 -17.28
C HIS A 756 -40.52 -3.37 -18.01
N PHE A 757 -39.73 -3.45 -19.08
CA PHE A 757 -39.37 -2.30 -19.88
C PHE A 757 -40.26 -2.21 -21.12
N GLU A 758 -40.87 -1.06 -21.31
CA GLU A 758 -41.68 -0.73 -22.48
C GLU A 758 -41.15 0.56 -23.11
N ALA A 759 -41.16 0.64 -24.43
CA ALA A 759 -40.77 1.85 -25.15
C ALA A 759 -41.89 2.28 -26.11
N ILE A 760 -42.22 3.57 -26.08
CA ILE A 760 -43.22 4.16 -26.96
C ILE A 760 -42.73 5.46 -27.58
N ALA A 761 -43.18 5.74 -28.80
CA ALA A 761 -42.95 7.02 -29.46
C ALA A 761 -43.84 8.11 -28.83
N LYS A 762 -43.20 9.12 -28.23
CA LYS A 762 -43.86 10.26 -27.59
C LYS A 762 -44.68 11.09 -28.58
N ASP A 763 -44.11 11.33 -29.76
CA ASP A 763 -44.70 12.21 -30.78
C ASP A 763 -45.75 11.52 -31.67
N ALA A 764 -45.82 10.18 -31.64
CA ALA A 764 -46.73 9.37 -32.43
C ALA A 764 -47.84 8.72 -31.58
N ALA A 765 -48.40 9.47 -30.62
CA ALA A 765 -49.53 9.03 -29.78
C ALA A 765 -49.29 7.71 -29.01
N GLY A 766 -48.05 7.43 -28.61
CA GLY A 766 -47.71 6.26 -27.79
C GLY A 766 -47.63 4.94 -28.56
N VAL A 767 -47.33 4.99 -29.86
CA VAL A 767 -47.03 3.77 -30.66
C VAL A 767 -45.84 3.03 -30.05
N PRO A 768 -45.92 1.71 -29.79
CA PRO A 768 -44.79 0.92 -29.32
C PRO A 768 -43.61 0.96 -30.30
N ILE A 769 -42.41 1.05 -29.76
CA ILE A 769 -41.16 1.00 -30.52
C ILE A 769 -40.21 -0.04 -29.93
N GLU A 770 -39.34 -0.61 -30.76
CA GLU A 770 -38.27 -1.49 -30.31
C GLU A 770 -37.15 -0.64 -29.69
N ALA A 771 -36.77 -0.97 -28.45
CA ALA A 771 -35.69 -0.29 -27.74
C ALA A 771 -34.85 -1.31 -26.98
N GLU A 772 -33.55 -1.06 -26.91
CA GLU A 772 -32.61 -1.81 -26.10
C GLU A 772 -32.35 -1.06 -24.80
N VAL A 773 -32.30 -1.76 -23.67
CA VAL A 773 -32.04 -1.18 -22.35
C VAL A 773 -30.79 -1.81 -21.78
N PHE A 774 -29.89 -1.00 -21.23
CA PHE A 774 -28.60 -1.40 -20.68
C PHE A 774 -28.47 -0.90 -19.25
N VAL A 775 -27.85 -1.71 -18.38
CA VAL A 775 -27.50 -1.26 -17.02
C VAL A 775 -26.21 -0.45 -17.08
N GLY A 776 -26.29 0.77 -16.55
CA GLY A 776 -25.19 1.72 -16.41
C GLY A 776 -25.23 2.83 -17.45
N ASN A 777 -24.03 3.29 -17.85
CA ASN A 777 -23.86 4.47 -18.69
C ASN A 777 -23.48 4.17 -20.15
N TYR A 778 -23.35 2.89 -20.50
CA TYR A 778 -22.82 2.44 -21.78
C TYR A 778 -23.88 1.64 -22.53
N GLU A 779 -24.16 2.03 -23.77
CA GLU A 779 -24.83 1.20 -24.79
C GLU A 779 -23.75 0.45 -25.59
N ALA A 780 -22.79 1.18 -26.13
CA ALA A 780 -21.70 0.60 -26.91
C ALA A 780 -20.85 -0.36 -26.09
N ARG A 781 -20.76 -1.62 -26.55
CA ARG A 781 -19.98 -2.70 -25.91
C ARG A 781 -20.50 -3.02 -24.49
N ALA A 782 -21.81 -2.90 -24.30
CA ALA A 782 -22.50 -3.42 -23.13
C ALA A 782 -23.57 -4.42 -23.57
N THR A 783 -23.89 -5.38 -22.69
CA THR A 783 -24.90 -6.39 -22.95
C THR A 783 -26.30 -5.83 -22.69
N PRO A 784 -27.23 -5.85 -23.66
CA PRO A 784 -28.59 -5.39 -23.46
C PRO A 784 -29.39 -6.35 -22.57
N LEU A 785 -30.35 -5.81 -21.84
CA LEU A 785 -31.29 -6.55 -21.00
C LEU A 785 -32.42 -7.19 -21.82
N GLN A 786 -33.04 -8.22 -21.25
CA GLN A 786 -34.33 -8.68 -21.73
C GLN A 786 -35.44 -7.67 -21.40
N PRO A 787 -36.61 -7.69 -22.10
CA PRO A 787 -37.73 -6.80 -21.80
C PRO A 787 -38.31 -6.97 -20.39
N THR A 788 -38.02 -8.09 -19.72
CA THR A 788 -38.39 -8.35 -18.33
C THR A 788 -37.20 -8.93 -17.61
N GLU A 789 -36.78 -8.26 -16.54
CA GLU A 789 -35.59 -8.61 -15.78
C GLU A 789 -35.83 -8.47 -14.28
N GLN A 790 -35.06 -9.21 -13.49
CA GLN A 790 -35.19 -9.24 -12.04
C GLN A 790 -33.97 -8.66 -11.35
N PHE A 791 -34.19 -7.78 -10.38
CA PHE A 791 -33.16 -7.04 -9.66
C PHE A 791 -33.36 -7.15 -8.15
N ILE A 792 -32.33 -7.52 -7.41
CA ILE A 792 -32.38 -7.39 -5.96
C ILE A 792 -32.42 -5.90 -5.56
N PRO A 793 -33.29 -5.48 -4.64
CA PRO A 793 -33.31 -4.11 -4.17
C PRO A 793 -31.97 -3.66 -3.55
N GLN A 794 -31.51 -2.45 -3.93
CA GLN A 794 -30.35 -1.79 -3.35
C GLN A 794 -30.60 -0.29 -3.11
N PRO A 795 -30.01 0.31 -2.04
CA PRO A 795 -30.29 1.70 -1.68
C PRO A 795 -29.95 2.74 -2.77
N ALA A 796 -28.93 2.48 -3.59
CA ALA A 796 -28.53 3.39 -4.65
C ALA A 796 -29.44 3.31 -5.91
N GLY A 797 -30.29 2.28 -6.01
CA GLY A 797 -31.02 1.99 -7.24
C GLY A 797 -30.12 1.45 -8.37
N TYR A 798 -30.68 1.38 -9.57
CA TYR A 798 -30.00 0.97 -10.80
C TYR A 798 -30.12 2.07 -11.85
N GLN A 799 -28.99 2.41 -12.44
CA GLN A 799 -28.88 3.39 -13.50
C GLN A 799 -28.98 2.68 -14.86
N PHE A 800 -29.68 3.28 -15.81
CA PHE A 800 -29.89 2.69 -17.13
C PHE A 800 -29.68 3.71 -18.25
N VAL A 801 -29.30 3.19 -19.41
CA VAL A 801 -29.40 3.86 -20.69
C VAL A 801 -30.24 3.00 -21.62
N ALA A 802 -31.20 3.60 -22.31
CA ALA A 802 -32.00 2.97 -23.34
C ALA A 802 -31.74 3.65 -24.69
N ARG A 803 -31.79 2.87 -25.76
CA ARG A 803 -31.53 3.31 -27.12
C ARG A 803 -32.60 2.77 -28.06
N ALA A 804 -33.13 3.64 -28.91
CA ALA A 804 -34.09 3.25 -29.95
C ALA A 804 -33.71 3.92 -31.29
N GLU A 805 -33.76 3.14 -32.37
CA GLU A 805 -33.46 3.62 -33.72
C GLU A 805 -34.47 4.68 -34.16
N GLY A 806 -33.99 5.83 -34.63
CA GLY A 806 -34.82 6.97 -35.01
C GLY A 806 -35.24 7.88 -33.84
N HIS A 807 -34.78 7.57 -32.63
CA HIS A 807 -35.23 8.16 -31.38
C HIS A 807 -34.08 8.54 -30.43
N GLY A 808 -32.88 7.99 -30.65
CA GLY A 808 -31.69 8.30 -29.85
C GLY A 808 -31.67 7.60 -28.49
N HIS A 809 -31.01 8.24 -27.53
CA HIS A 809 -30.79 7.66 -26.19
C HIS A 809 -31.64 8.35 -25.12
N VAL A 810 -32.08 7.58 -24.12
CA VAL A 810 -32.71 8.07 -22.89
C VAL A 810 -32.03 7.44 -21.68
N ARG A 811 -31.65 8.26 -20.69
CA ARG A 811 -31.09 7.79 -19.42
C ARG A 811 -32.09 7.94 -18.29
N PHE A 812 -32.09 7.00 -17.36
CA PHE A 812 -32.98 7.01 -16.19
C PHE A 812 -32.42 6.21 -15.02
N LEU A 813 -32.99 6.46 -13.84
CA LEU A 813 -32.68 5.80 -12.57
C LEU A 813 -33.93 5.09 -12.05
N VAL A 814 -33.80 3.79 -11.75
CA VAL A 814 -34.81 3.04 -11.00
C VAL A 814 -34.31 2.84 -9.57
N ASP A 815 -34.89 3.56 -8.63
CA ASP A 815 -34.61 3.50 -7.21
C ASP A 815 -35.84 3.02 -6.41
N ASP A 816 -35.70 2.94 -5.09
CA ASP A 816 -36.77 2.57 -4.16
C ASP A 816 -37.51 1.27 -4.53
N LEU A 817 -36.77 0.27 -5.02
CA LEU A 817 -37.32 -1.06 -5.29
C LEU A 817 -37.62 -1.78 -3.97
N SER A 818 -38.75 -2.47 -3.93
CA SER A 818 -39.12 -3.34 -2.81
C SER A 818 -39.00 -4.83 -3.19
N PRO A 819 -38.62 -5.73 -2.27
CA PRO A 819 -38.61 -7.16 -2.55
C PRO A 819 -39.99 -7.66 -3.00
N GLY A 820 -40.04 -8.46 -4.07
CA GLY A 820 -41.27 -9.01 -4.64
C GLY A 820 -42.13 -8.01 -5.41
N GLU A 821 -41.64 -6.79 -5.63
CA GLU A 821 -42.32 -5.78 -6.43
C GLU A 821 -42.32 -6.15 -7.92
N GLU A 822 -43.41 -5.84 -8.61
CA GLU A 822 -43.51 -5.87 -10.07
C GLU A 822 -43.72 -4.42 -10.56
N ARG A 823 -42.80 -3.89 -11.37
CA ARG A 823 -42.83 -2.49 -11.82
C ARG A 823 -42.65 -2.39 -13.32
N THR A 824 -43.58 -1.73 -14.00
CA THR A 824 -43.41 -1.36 -15.42
C THR A 824 -42.71 -0.01 -15.51
N VAL A 825 -41.64 0.04 -16.30
CA VAL A 825 -40.92 1.26 -16.67
C VAL A 825 -41.22 1.53 -18.14
N THR A 826 -42.01 2.57 -18.40
CA THR A 826 -42.35 2.99 -19.77
C THR A 826 -41.50 4.18 -20.17
N ILE A 827 -40.72 4.02 -21.24
CA ILE A 827 -39.80 5.01 -21.80
C ILE A 827 -40.48 5.68 -22.99
N HIS A 828 -40.70 6.99 -22.89
CA HIS A 828 -41.36 7.80 -23.90
C HIS A 828 -40.29 8.53 -24.72
N PHE A 829 -40.01 7.99 -25.90
CA PHE A 829 -38.97 8.50 -26.78
C PHE A 829 -39.49 9.63 -27.68
N PRO A 830 -38.91 10.84 -27.61
CA PRO A 830 -39.11 11.85 -28.64
C PRO A 830 -38.46 11.37 -29.95
N THR A 831 -38.89 11.91 -31.09
CA THR A 831 -38.23 11.64 -32.37
C THR A 831 -36.86 12.33 -32.41
N ASN A 832 -35.82 11.59 -32.83
CA ASN A 832 -34.55 12.19 -33.22
C ASN A 832 -34.62 12.60 -34.70
N VAL A 833 -34.88 13.88 -34.98
CA VAL A 833 -35.03 14.36 -36.36
C VAL A 833 -33.72 14.35 -37.15
N ALA A 834 -32.58 14.22 -36.46
CA ALA A 834 -31.27 14.04 -37.09
C ALA A 834 -30.95 12.59 -37.44
N ALA A 835 -31.75 11.61 -37.00
CA ALA A 835 -31.46 10.21 -37.25
C ALA A 835 -31.62 9.83 -38.73
N GLU A 836 -30.73 8.98 -39.24
CA GLU A 836 -30.83 8.43 -40.59
C GLU A 836 -32.15 7.64 -40.78
N ALA A 837 -32.60 6.94 -39.75
CA ALA A 837 -33.87 6.22 -39.74
C ALA A 837 -35.11 7.14 -39.90
N GLN A 838 -34.96 8.45 -39.61
CA GLN A 838 -35.99 9.46 -39.87
C GLN A 838 -35.82 10.16 -41.22
N GLY A 839 -34.89 9.71 -42.06
CA GLY A 839 -34.62 10.23 -43.40
C GLY A 839 -33.60 11.37 -43.45
N ALA A 840 -32.89 11.65 -42.35
CA ALA A 840 -31.80 12.62 -42.37
C ALA A 840 -30.57 12.06 -43.13
N THR A 841 -29.78 12.95 -43.71
CA THR A 841 -28.53 12.60 -44.39
C THR A 841 -27.43 13.58 -44.01
N ALA A 842 -26.17 13.16 -44.04
CA ALA A 842 -25.04 14.02 -43.73
C ALA A 842 -23.98 14.03 -44.83
N ALA A 843 -23.36 15.19 -45.02
CA ALA A 843 -22.24 15.42 -45.93
C ALA A 843 -21.31 16.50 -45.36
N GLY A 844 -20.10 16.63 -45.90
CA GLY A 844 -19.12 17.63 -45.45
C GLY A 844 -17.74 17.01 -45.30
N ASP A 845 -16.97 17.50 -44.35
CA ASP A 845 -15.61 17.03 -44.11
C ASP A 845 -15.59 15.62 -43.51
N GLY A 846 -14.47 14.92 -43.69
CA GLY A 846 -14.26 13.59 -43.13
C GLY A 846 -15.02 12.49 -43.87
N GLU A 847 -15.18 11.36 -43.19
CA GLU A 847 -15.80 10.15 -43.72
C GLU A 847 -16.74 9.53 -42.67
N ARG A 848 -17.51 8.51 -43.08
CA ARG A 848 -18.47 7.80 -42.23
C ARG A 848 -19.55 8.71 -41.63
N HIS A 849 -20.05 9.69 -42.41
CA HIS A 849 -21.06 10.67 -41.96
C HIS A 849 -22.34 10.05 -41.39
N ALA A 850 -22.79 8.91 -41.92
CA ALA A 850 -23.96 8.20 -41.40
C ALA A 850 -23.77 7.74 -39.94
N ALA A 851 -22.53 7.44 -39.53
CA ALA A 851 -22.19 7.07 -38.16
C ALA A 851 -22.27 8.24 -37.17
N LEU A 852 -22.64 9.45 -37.60
CA LEU A 852 -23.00 10.54 -36.70
C LEU A 852 -24.51 10.52 -36.38
N LEU A 853 -25.32 9.83 -37.20
CA LEU A 853 -26.78 9.93 -37.25
C LEU A 853 -27.48 8.58 -36.98
N ASP A 854 -26.77 7.55 -36.55
CA ASP A 854 -27.26 6.17 -36.43
C ASP A 854 -27.74 5.80 -35.01
N ASP A 855 -27.87 6.78 -34.12
CA ASP A 855 -28.35 6.62 -32.74
C ASP A 855 -27.53 5.63 -31.88
N THR A 856 -26.24 5.42 -32.13
CA THR A 856 -25.38 4.54 -31.30
C THR A 856 -24.06 5.22 -30.90
N GLU A 857 -23.43 4.75 -29.82
CA GLU A 857 -22.03 5.13 -29.49
C GLU A 857 -21.01 4.09 -30.01
N ALA A 858 -21.48 3.04 -30.70
CA ALA A 858 -20.67 1.92 -31.19
C ALA A 858 -20.00 2.20 -32.56
N THR A 859 -20.33 3.31 -33.20
CA THR A 859 -19.75 3.82 -34.44
C THR A 859 -19.26 5.25 -34.23
N ASN A 860 -18.53 5.83 -35.19
CA ASN A 860 -18.31 7.28 -35.20
C ASN A 860 -17.98 7.84 -36.59
N TRP A 861 -18.37 9.09 -36.79
CA TRP A 861 -17.80 9.96 -37.83
C TRP A 861 -16.35 10.32 -37.48
N GLU A 862 -15.53 10.51 -38.51
CA GLU A 862 -14.17 11.01 -38.33
C GLU A 862 -13.76 11.99 -39.43
N SER A 863 -12.97 12.99 -39.04
CA SER A 863 -12.16 13.77 -39.96
C SER A 863 -10.69 13.61 -39.59
N VAL A 864 -9.94 12.98 -40.49
CA VAL A 864 -8.50 12.68 -40.32
C VAL A 864 -7.60 13.56 -41.18
N THR A 865 -8.19 14.43 -41.99
CA THR A 865 -7.47 15.38 -42.86
C THR A 865 -7.98 16.80 -42.63
N GLY A 866 -7.05 17.76 -42.55
CA GLY A 866 -7.39 19.17 -42.36
C GLY A 866 -7.29 19.65 -40.91
N PRO A 867 -7.52 20.95 -40.66
CA PRO A 867 -7.47 21.51 -39.32
C PRO A 867 -8.74 21.18 -38.51
N VAL A 868 -8.55 20.78 -37.25
CA VAL A 868 -9.65 20.43 -36.30
C VAL A 868 -10.71 21.54 -36.19
N GLY A 869 -10.27 22.80 -36.16
CA GLY A 869 -11.16 23.95 -35.94
C GLY A 869 -12.06 24.33 -37.11
N ASP A 870 -11.91 23.66 -38.27
CA ASP A 870 -12.72 23.92 -39.46
C ASP A 870 -13.55 22.69 -39.87
N ALA A 871 -13.36 21.53 -39.19
CA ALA A 871 -14.06 20.30 -39.55
C ALA A 871 -15.57 20.43 -39.29
N GLN A 872 -16.37 20.25 -40.34
CA GLN A 872 -17.82 20.43 -40.25
C GLN A 872 -18.60 19.38 -41.03
N VAL A 873 -19.78 19.06 -40.51
CA VAL A 873 -20.77 18.17 -41.13
C VAL A 873 -22.09 18.90 -41.26
N THR A 874 -22.63 18.95 -42.48
CA THR A 874 -23.96 19.45 -42.78
C THR A 874 -24.94 18.28 -42.79
N VAL A 875 -25.95 18.34 -41.94
CA VAL A 875 -27.05 17.38 -41.82
C VAL A 875 -28.28 17.96 -42.51
N ALA A 876 -28.74 17.32 -43.58
CA ALA A 876 -30.03 17.60 -44.19
C ALA A 876 -31.12 16.79 -43.48
N LEU A 877 -32.09 17.48 -42.89
CA LEU A 877 -33.23 16.88 -42.20
C LEU A 877 -34.30 16.46 -43.21
N ALA A 878 -35.25 15.62 -42.79
CA ALA A 878 -36.37 15.18 -43.63
C ALA A 878 -37.42 16.30 -43.80
N GLY A 879 -37.07 17.32 -44.57
CA GLY A 879 -37.86 18.56 -44.68
C GLY A 879 -37.61 19.51 -43.52
N GLU A 880 -38.53 20.45 -43.30
CA GLU A 880 -38.46 21.37 -42.17
C GLU A 880 -38.90 20.64 -40.89
N GLN A 881 -38.04 20.64 -39.88
CA GLN A 881 -38.23 19.91 -38.62
C GLN A 881 -38.05 20.85 -37.44
N SER A 882 -38.77 20.59 -36.35
CA SER A 882 -38.69 21.36 -35.10
C SER A 882 -38.13 20.51 -33.96
N PHE A 883 -37.22 21.08 -33.17
CA PHE A 883 -36.54 20.38 -32.08
C PHE A 883 -36.09 21.34 -30.96
N THR A 884 -35.95 20.82 -29.74
CA THR A 884 -35.67 21.62 -28.53
C THR A 884 -34.55 21.06 -27.64
N LEU A 885 -33.99 19.91 -27.98
CA LEU A 885 -32.92 19.28 -27.21
C LEU A 885 -31.85 18.73 -28.16
N ALA A 886 -30.58 18.99 -27.85
CA ALA A 886 -29.47 18.40 -28.58
C ALA A 886 -28.67 17.45 -27.67
N LYS A 887 -28.22 16.33 -28.21
CA LYS A 887 -27.24 15.46 -27.56
C LYS A 887 -26.06 15.21 -28.48
N ALA A 888 -24.86 15.07 -27.92
CA ALA A 888 -23.67 14.74 -28.68
C ALA A 888 -22.75 13.80 -27.90
N SER A 889 -22.07 12.89 -28.61
CA SER A 889 -21.09 11.96 -28.04
C SER A 889 -19.71 12.10 -28.70
N ALA A 890 -18.67 12.01 -27.88
CA ALA A 890 -17.27 11.96 -28.31
C ALA A 890 -16.66 10.55 -28.19
N MET A 891 -17.50 9.52 -28.00
CA MET A 891 -17.04 8.16 -27.77
C MET A 891 -16.15 7.66 -28.92
N LEU A 892 -15.12 6.90 -28.55
CA LEU A 892 -14.16 6.37 -29.50
C LEU A 892 -14.31 4.86 -29.65
N LEU A 893 -13.95 4.38 -30.84
CA LEU A 893 -13.86 2.97 -31.15
C LEU A 893 -12.56 2.39 -30.60
N PRO A 894 -12.53 1.08 -30.28
CA PRO A 894 -11.32 0.40 -29.85
C PRO A 894 -10.12 0.68 -30.77
N GLY A 895 -9.01 1.10 -30.18
CA GLY A 895 -7.75 1.37 -30.90
C GLY A 895 -7.61 2.79 -31.48
N GLN A 896 -8.65 3.63 -31.42
CA GLN A 896 -8.53 5.03 -31.79
C GLN A 896 -7.77 5.84 -30.74
N HIS A 897 -7.05 6.87 -31.19
CA HIS A 897 -6.23 7.70 -30.32
C HIS A 897 -7.09 8.54 -29.37
N ARG A 898 -6.87 8.39 -28.05
CA ARG A 898 -7.74 8.92 -26.98
C ARG A 898 -7.97 10.44 -27.04
N PHE A 899 -7.04 11.19 -27.63
CA PHE A 899 -7.08 12.65 -27.71
C PHE A 899 -7.85 13.21 -28.91
N THR A 900 -8.42 12.34 -29.74
CA THR A 900 -9.13 12.72 -30.98
C THR A 900 -10.64 12.89 -30.82
N GLY A 901 -11.20 12.53 -29.66
CA GLY A 901 -12.61 12.82 -29.38
C GLY A 901 -12.89 14.33 -29.42
N VAL A 902 -14.04 14.71 -29.96
CA VAL A 902 -14.50 16.11 -29.91
C VAL A 902 -14.53 16.61 -28.46
N ARG A 903 -14.13 17.87 -28.25
CA ARG A 903 -14.11 18.52 -26.93
C ARG A 903 -15.06 19.70 -26.87
N GLN A 904 -15.09 20.50 -27.93
CA GLN A 904 -15.97 21.66 -28.08
C GLN A 904 -16.51 21.72 -29.50
N PHE A 905 -17.79 22.04 -29.65
CA PHE A 905 -18.46 22.16 -30.95
C PHE A 905 -19.48 23.31 -30.95
N GLU A 906 -19.94 23.67 -32.15
CA GLU A 906 -21.02 24.62 -32.41
C GLU A 906 -22.08 23.97 -33.32
N LEU A 907 -23.35 24.34 -33.14
CA LEU A 907 -24.45 23.95 -34.03
C LEU A 907 -25.09 25.17 -34.66
N TYR A 908 -25.37 25.07 -35.96
CA TYR A 908 -26.02 26.11 -36.75
C TYR A 908 -27.25 25.56 -37.45
N ALA A 909 -28.27 26.39 -37.65
CA ALA A 909 -29.48 26.06 -38.39
C ALA A 909 -29.56 26.83 -39.71
N CYS A 910 -30.15 26.22 -40.74
CA CYS A 910 -30.47 26.86 -42.01
C CYS A 910 -31.80 26.30 -42.56
N THR A 911 -32.57 27.18 -43.20
CA THR A 911 -33.84 26.82 -43.86
C THR A 911 -33.72 27.05 -45.36
N ALA A 912 -33.78 25.97 -46.12
CA ALA A 912 -33.68 25.99 -47.57
C ALA A 912 -34.80 26.85 -48.18
N GLY A 913 -34.47 27.60 -49.24
CA GLY A 913 -35.34 28.60 -49.84
C GLY A 913 -35.16 30.03 -49.30
N ASN A 914 -34.29 30.24 -48.31
CA ASN A 914 -33.87 31.59 -47.91
C ASN A 914 -33.05 32.27 -49.05
N PRO A 915 -33.29 33.55 -49.39
CA PRO A 915 -32.51 34.31 -50.37
C PRO A 915 -30.99 34.23 -50.23
N ASP A 916 -30.47 34.18 -49.00
CA ASP A 916 -29.02 34.18 -48.72
C ASP A 916 -28.38 32.79 -48.83
N ASN A 917 -29.18 31.73 -48.70
CA ASN A 917 -28.75 30.34 -48.82
C ASN A 917 -29.90 29.44 -49.31
N PRO A 918 -30.11 29.37 -50.63
CA PRO A 918 -31.28 28.68 -51.19
C PRO A 918 -31.28 27.17 -50.95
N THR A 919 -30.12 26.54 -50.81
CA THR A 919 -29.97 25.08 -50.71
C THR A 919 -29.58 24.60 -49.32
N CYS A 920 -28.89 25.42 -48.51
CA CYS A 920 -28.31 25.03 -47.22
C CYS A 920 -27.36 23.82 -47.30
N ASP A 921 -26.81 23.50 -48.48
CA ASP A 921 -25.96 22.34 -48.75
C ASP A 921 -24.49 22.52 -48.32
N GLY A 922 -24.18 23.65 -47.68
CA GLY A 922 -22.82 24.02 -47.26
C GLY A 922 -22.01 24.78 -48.32
N ALA A 923 -22.55 25.06 -49.51
CA ALA A 923 -21.85 25.85 -50.53
C ALA A 923 -21.77 27.36 -50.22
N SER A 924 -22.58 27.85 -49.27
CA SER A 924 -22.60 29.25 -48.81
C SER A 924 -22.48 29.32 -47.29
N ASP A 925 -21.64 30.24 -46.81
CA ASP A 925 -21.50 30.58 -45.40
C ASP A 925 -22.63 31.51 -44.90
N ALA A 926 -23.33 32.18 -45.80
CA ALA A 926 -24.47 33.02 -45.45
C ALA A 926 -25.70 32.18 -45.09
N GLY A 927 -26.64 32.74 -44.34
CA GLY A 927 -27.91 32.09 -44.00
C GLY A 927 -27.85 31.01 -42.91
N TRP A 928 -26.71 30.83 -42.24
CA TRP A 928 -26.54 29.95 -41.08
C TRP A 928 -26.63 30.72 -39.76
N ASP A 929 -27.56 30.33 -38.89
CA ASP A 929 -27.73 30.91 -37.56
C ASP A 929 -27.21 29.96 -36.48
N ARG A 930 -26.22 30.38 -35.70
CA ARG A 930 -25.71 29.59 -34.58
C ARG A 930 -26.72 29.55 -33.44
N PHE A 931 -27.17 28.36 -33.06
CA PHE A 931 -28.06 28.19 -31.91
C PHE A 931 -27.41 27.54 -30.70
N LEU A 932 -26.29 26.81 -30.89
CA LEU A 932 -25.53 26.24 -29.78
C LEU A 932 -24.03 26.48 -29.97
N ARG A 933 -23.36 26.85 -28.90
CA ARG A 933 -21.92 26.70 -28.74
C ARG A 933 -21.69 25.97 -27.42
N SER A 934 -21.12 24.78 -27.48
CA SER A 934 -20.85 24.01 -26.28
C SER A 934 -19.80 24.71 -25.42
N ASP A 935 -19.78 24.40 -24.12
CA ASP A 935 -18.67 24.78 -23.25
C ASP A 935 -17.34 24.21 -23.76
N ARG A 936 -16.23 24.86 -23.39
CA ARG A 936 -14.87 24.45 -23.77
C ARG A 936 -14.48 23.06 -23.22
N ASN A 937 -15.21 22.57 -22.23
CA ASN A 937 -15.03 21.30 -21.56
C ASN A 937 -16.29 20.44 -21.66
N ALA A 938 -17.10 20.58 -22.72
CA ALA A 938 -18.29 19.75 -22.92
C ALA A 938 -18.00 18.26 -22.68
N PHE A 939 -16.79 17.83 -23.08
CA PHE A 939 -16.14 16.58 -22.69
C PHE A 939 -14.87 16.90 -21.86
N PRO A 940 -14.91 16.84 -20.51
CA PRO A 940 -13.89 17.46 -19.63
C PRO A 940 -12.48 16.90 -19.74
N ALA A 941 -12.33 15.58 -19.82
CA ALA A 941 -11.09 14.82 -19.97
C ALA A 941 -9.84 15.51 -19.34
N PRO A 942 -9.71 15.49 -17.99
CA PRO A 942 -8.57 16.09 -17.30
C PRO A 942 -7.29 15.25 -17.44
N ASN A 943 -6.19 15.70 -16.84
CA ASN A 943 -4.96 14.90 -16.73
C ASN A 943 -5.24 13.57 -15.99
N PRO A 944 -4.52 12.48 -16.30
CA PRO A 944 -3.41 12.43 -17.25
C PRO A 944 -3.81 12.21 -18.70
N ARG A 945 -5.05 11.79 -19.00
CA ARG A 945 -5.52 11.50 -20.37
C ARG A 945 -7.05 11.35 -20.41
N PRO A 946 -7.68 11.48 -21.60
CA PRO A 946 -9.09 11.14 -21.78
C PRO A 946 -9.37 9.65 -21.48
N SER A 947 -10.56 9.40 -20.92
CA SER A 947 -11.13 8.08 -20.62
C SER A 947 -12.57 8.01 -21.12
N SER A 948 -13.11 6.79 -21.26
CA SER A 948 -14.50 6.58 -21.70
C SER A 948 -15.56 7.42 -20.98
N PRO A 949 -15.61 7.52 -19.63
CA PRO A 949 -16.62 8.35 -18.96
C PRO A 949 -16.55 9.84 -19.34
N ASP A 950 -15.39 10.32 -19.79
CA ASP A 950 -15.23 11.71 -20.24
C ASP A 950 -15.85 11.95 -21.61
N LEU A 951 -16.08 10.91 -22.41
CA LEU A 951 -16.36 10.96 -23.85
C LEU A 951 -17.77 10.50 -24.23
N ILE A 952 -18.50 9.83 -23.35
CA ILE A 952 -19.87 9.36 -23.64
C ILE A 952 -20.88 10.50 -23.86
N LEU A 953 -22.08 10.17 -24.32
CA LEU A 953 -23.14 11.10 -24.70
C LEU A 953 -23.43 12.16 -23.63
N ARG A 954 -23.63 13.41 -24.06
CA ARG A 954 -23.99 14.58 -23.23
C ARG A 954 -25.25 15.27 -23.77
N SER A 955 -26.10 15.77 -22.88
CA SER A 955 -27.28 16.58 -23.21
C SER A 955 -26.98 18.08 -23.18
N PHE A 956 -27.61 18.84 -24.08
CA PHE A 956 -27.48 20.30 -24.21
C PHE A 956 -28.86 20.94 -24.44
N GLU A 957 -29.28 21.78 -23.50
CA GLU A 957 -30.48 22.61 -23.65
C GLU A 957 -30.29 23.63 -24.78
N ILE A 958 -31.28 23.74 -25.67
CA ILE A 958 -31.29 24.68 -26.80
C ILE A 958 -32.66 25.37 -26.88
N PRO A 959 -32.75 26.56 -27.52
CA PRO A 959 -34.06 27.11 -27.87
C PRO A 959 -34.80 26.20 -28.87
N GLU A 960 -36.10 26.41 -29.04
CA GLU A 960 -36.85 25.78 -30.12
C GLU A 960 -36.31 26.25 -31.48
N ILE A 961 -35.87 25.29 -32.29
CA ILE A 961 -35.31 25.52 -33.62
C ILE A 961 -36.25 24.89 -34.65
N SER A 962 -36.50 25.62 -35.75
CA SER A 962 -37.08 25.07 -36.98
C SER A 962 -36.05 25.20 -38.10
N ALA A 963 -35.71 24.10 -38.77
CA ALA A 963 -34.69 24.10 -39.81
C ALA A 963 -34.92 22.97 -40.83
N THR A 964 -34.39 23.13 -42.04
CA THR A 964 -34.23 22.01 -42.98
C THR A 964 -32.84 21.40 -42.92
N HIS A 965 -31.84 22.16 -42.46
CA HIS A 965 -30.46 21.70 -42.31
C HIS A 965 -29.86 22.17 -40.99
N VAL A 966 -28.99 21.33 -40.43
CA VAL A 966 -28.16 21.66 -39.27
C VAL A 966 -26.70 21.43 -39.61
N LYS A 967 -25.82 22.34 -39.18
CA LYS A 967 -24.38 22.19 -39.36
C LYS A 967 -23.70 21.96 -38.02
N PHE A 968 -23.01 20.83 -37.89
CA PHE A 968 -22.16 20.47 -36.75
C PHE A 968 -20.73 20.91 -37.05
N VAL A 969 -20.21 21.86 -36.27
CA VAL A 969 -18.87 22.43 -36.46
C VAL A 969 -18.00 22.12 -35.26
N VAL A 970 -16.88 21.43 -35.48
CA VAL A 970 -15.89 21.18 -34.43
C VAL A 970 -15.10 22.46 -34.16
N VAL A 971 -14.99 22.83 -32.88
CA VAL A 971 -14.10 23.92 -32.45
C VAL A 971 -12.76 23.36 -31.99
N HIS A 972 -12.80 22.32 -31.15
CA HIS A 972 -11.63 21.68 -30.57
C HIS A 972 -11.85 20.17 -30.38
N ASN A 973 -10.78 19.39 -30.56
CA ASN A 973 -10.62 18.04 -30.00
C ASN A 973 -9.91 18.13 -28.63
N GLN A 974 -9.63 16.99 -28.00
CA GLN A 974 -8.99 17.00 -26.67
C GLN A 974 -7.58 17.62 -26.68
N CYS A 975 -6.73 17.33 -27.69
CA CYS A 975 -5.39 17.96 -27.80
C CYS A 975 -5.47 19.49 -27.93
N THR A 976 -6.37 20.00 -28.77
CA THR A 976 -6.40 21.42 -29.15
C THR A 976 -7.16 22.30 -28.16
N GLY A 977 -8.10 21.75 -27.39
CA GLY A 977 -8.96 22.53 -26.50
C GLY A 977 -8.59 22.51 -25.01
N TYR A 978 -7.70 21.62 -24.55
CA TYR A 978 -7.30 21.55 -23.14
C TYR A 978 -5.84 22.00 -22.92
N ARG A 979 -5.67 23.05 -22.10
CA ARG A 979 -4.34 23.61 -21.80
C ARG A 979 -3.42 22.65 -21.05
N GLY A 980 -3.96 21.72 -20.27
CA GLY A 980 -3.16 20.73 -19.54
C GLY A 980 -2.43 19.72 -20.42
N TYR A 981 -2.72 19.69 -21.73
CA TYR A 981 -2.02 18.85 -22.73
C TYR A 981 -1.08 19.66 -23.65
N GLN A 982 -0.92 20.96 -23.40
CA GLN A 982 -0.24 21.88 -24.31
C GLN A 982 1.01 22.50 -23.68
N GLY A 983 1.93 22.93 -24.55
CA GLY A 983 3.17 23.58 -24.17
C GLY A 983 4.23 22.65 -23.58
N VAL A 984 5.37 23.23 -23.24
CA VAL A 984 6.50 22.52 -22.63
C VAL A 984 6.17 22.21 -21.17
N GLN A 985 6.12 20.92 -20.84
CA GLN A 985 5.75 20.40 -19.51
C GLN A 985 6.90 19.68 -18.80
N HIS A 986 8.02 19.47 -19.48
CA HIS A 986 9.27 18.94 -18.93
C HIS A 986 10.49 19.60 -19.60
N ALA A 987 11.65 19.48 -18.96
CA ALA A 987 12.95 19.93 -19.42
C ALA A 987 13.85 18.77 -19.91
N ASP A 988 13.30 17.56 -20.05
CA ASP A 988 14.04 16.39 -20.52
C ASP A 988 14.54 16.53 -21.98
N PRO A 989 15.86 16.55 -22.24
CA PRO A 989 16.39 16.58 -23.60
C PRO A 989 16.31 15.23 -24.32
N ALA A 990 16.11 14.12 -23.59
CA ALA A 990 16.01 12.79 -24.19
C ALA A 990 14.61 12.48 -24.72
N ALA A 991 13.57 13.14 -24.22
CA ALA A 991 12.18 12.93 -24.62
C ALA A 991 11.67 13.94 -25.66
N PRO A 992 10.72 13.55 -26.53
CA PRO A 992 10.03 14.48 -27.42
C PRO A 992 9.26 15.57 -26.66
N ASP A 993 9.01 16.72 -27.31
CA ASP A 993 8.19 17.80 -26.75
C ASP A 993 6.79 17.28 -26.36
N PRO A 994 6.32 17.49 -25.11
CA PRO A 994 5.06 16.93 -24.65
C PRO A 994 3.82 17.68 -25.16
N ASP A 995 3.93 18.75 -25.96
CA ASP A 995 2.77 19.45 -26.53
C ASP A 995 1.97 18.52 -27.48
N CYS A 996 0.75 18.18 -27.06
CA CYS A 996 -0.18 17.35 -27.81
C CYS A 996 -0.46 17.89 -29.22
N ARG A 997 -0.42 19.22 -29.43
CA ARG A 997 -0.78 19.82 -30.72
C ARG A 997 0.29 19.66 -31.79
N SER A 998 1.56 19.70 -31.40
CA SER A 998 2.69 19.65 -32.34
C SER A 998 3.29 18.25 -32.47
N THR A 999 3.20 17.42 -31.41
CA THR A 999 3.97 16.18 -31.33
C THR A 999 3.09 14.93 -31.37
N ALA A 1000 1.84 14.98 -30.89
CA ALA A 1000 1.00 13.79 -30.84
C ALA A 1000 0.59 13.31 -32.24
N ALA A 1001 0.65 12.00 -32.46
CA ALA A 1001 0.05 11.39 -33.62
C ALA A 1001 -1.47 11.63 -33.58
N GLY A 1002 -2.04 12.06 -34.71
CA GLY A 1002 -3.47 12.35 -34.80
C GLY A 1002 -3.93 13.62 -34.09
N ALA A 1003 -3.03 14.54 -33.72
CA ALA A 1003 -3.39 15.83 -33.11
C ALA A 1003 -4.43 16.65 -33.92
N ASN A 1004 -4.42 16.47 -35.25
CA ASN A 1004 -5.33 17.11 -36.19
C ASN A 1004 -6.59 16.27 -36.51
N GLU A 1005 -6.72 15.07 -35.95
CA GLU A 1005 -7.89 14.23 -36.16
C GLU A 1005 -8.99 14.59 -35.17
N VAL A 1006 -10.25 14.49 -35.61
CA VAL A 1006 -11.40 14.62 -34.72
C VAL A 1006 -12.48 13.57 -35.01
N ARG A 1007 -13.13 13.09 -33.95
CA ARG A 1007 -14.18 12.07 -34.00
C ARG A 1007 -15.37 12.44 -33.11
N ALA A 1008 -16.56 12.09 -33.56
CA ALA A 1008 -17.81 12.21 -32.81
C ALA A 1008 -18.70 11.00 -33.12
N ALA A 1009 -19.24 10.37 -32.07
CA ALA A 1009 -20.00 9.13 -32.20
C ALA A 1009 -21.47 9.34 -32.50
N SER A 1010 -22.07 10.43 -32.03
CA SER A 1010 -23.50 10.67 -32.25
C SER A 1010 -23.85 12.14 -32.14
N LEU A 1011 -24.78 12.60 -32.97
CA LEU A 1011 -25.52 13.86 -32.84
C LEU A 1011 -27.01 13.55 -32.87
N GLN A 1012 -27.74 13.94 -31.82
CA GLN A 1012 -29.18 13.73 -31.71
C GLN A 1012 -29.86 15.09 -31.54
N LEU A 1013 -30.90 15.32 -32.33
CA LEU A 1013 -31.75 16.52 -32.27
C LEU A 1013 -33.17 16.04 -31.96
N LEU A 1014 -33.60 16.22 -30.71
CA LEU A 1014 -34.84 15.66 -30.20
C LEU A 1014 -35.95 16.70 -30.25
N THR A 1015 -37.13 16.30 -30.72
CA THR A 1015 -38.36 17.11 -30.80
C THR A 1015 -38.77 17.72 -29.46
N SER A 1016 -38.50 17.00 -28.36
CA SER A 1016 -38.75 17.43 -26.98
C SER A 1016 -37.85 16.66 -26.00
N GLU A 1017 -37.93 16.99 -24.70
CA GLU A 1017 -37.32 16.16 -23.65
C GLU A 1017 -38.01 14.79 -23.56
N PRO A 1018 -37.26 13.69 -23.34
CA PRO A 1018 -37.86 12.38 -23.09
C PRO A 1018 -38.65 12.36 -21.78
N GLU A 1019 -39.52 11.36 -21.63
CA GLU A 1019 -40.23 11.11 -20.37
C GLU A 1019 -40.07 9.64 -19.97
N VAL A 1020 -40.01 9.36 -18.67
CA VAL A 1020 -39.99 7.98 -18.16
C VAL A 1020 -41.02 7.86 -17.05
N THR A 1021 -41.91 6.87 -17.16
CA THR A 1021 -42.91 6.54 -16.14
C THR A 1021 -42.44 5.31 -15.38
N GLY A 1022 -42.55 5.32 -14.05
CA GLY A 1022 -42.07 4.22 -13.20
C GLY A 1022 -40.56 4.32 -12.84
N ALA A 1023 -39.88 5.37 -13.28
CA ALA A 1023 -38.49 5.65 -12.96
C ALA A 1023 -38.24 7.17 -12.96
N THR A 1024 -37.06 7.58 -12.50
CA THR A 1024 -36.64 8.98 -12.50
C THR A 1024 -35.85 9.28 -13.78
N LEU A 1025 -36.31 10.25 -14.58
CA LEU A 1025 -35.53 10.81 -15.70
C LEU A 1025 -34.37 11.65 -15.16
N VAL A 1026 -33.23 11.56 -15.84
CA VAL A 1026 -31.96 12.11 -15.36
C VAL A 1026 -31.08 12.71 -16.48
N ASP A 1027 -31.59 12.69 -17.71
CA ASP A 1027 -30.91 13.28 -18.88
C ASP A 1027 -30.72 14.79 -18.81
#